data_AF-A0A7L0ST04-F1
#
_entry.id   AF-A0A7L0ST04-F1
#
_cell.length_a   1.000
_cell.length_b   1.000
_cell.length_c   1.000
_cell.angle_alpha   90.00
_cell.angle_beta   90.00
_cell.angle_gamma   90.00
#
_symmetry.space_group_name_H-M   'P 1'
#
loop_
_entity.id
_entity.type
_entity.pdbx_description
1 polymer ?
#
loop_
_entity_poly.entity_id
_entity_poly.type
_entity_poly.pdbx_seq_one_letter_code
_entity_poly.pdbx_strand_id
1 'polypeptide(L)'
;DLEKEQLKSLKKVVKRFENGIPLKDLAQIIEILNLCAEKMNEQEAFTEPLCELIKLCGLPFQKKKLSDEVSYSVAVSKSIAQLGYLMRVPSSQVRIQICKCVVSFYNMELPRKLLSGYQPTSANYKIQMAELGGLAETLVLSLALVENQLTEKLWVLKALQHLSSSGVNCRLMMKAQAASRLCLYLNGVDPSGQLVFRSSEILWNLLENTSKEEVVNQLSSLECVHALKDVFVDLLMHGFRHCDRQLRNDLLVIATLLAENPAAPMIESGFTKLLIVLATFTEVKIPNPLVKGLKLTYSYEDFEMKKLLFKVIGVLPKHPDAVQLLSENDVMPALLCYVKPNQKPGFHDWSAAQYEELQLHAIAILASVAPLLVDKYLSCQANTLLLVFLEWCIGQDPFFGQGNSFHGTGGRGNKLAHMRYSLRVLRSVVALYDDAVNLNLCDQGAISQLLDILKYAANKSKEKEDAILLEIQADILFILSVLCENDLHRKELFSYEGVDILIPFIQMDPKKLYSGLGHNCLLFSALDCLWSCVIGCYIAEDYFLEKQGIFLLLDLLALKQKNLCNLILGILVEFCDNPKATSHVSTWRGEKDQTAANLLIQLWRQEELELGVKRDQHGRIVDMKRPIASSFQKQQEVIPMPASCPSFAIMEISENIRAKLYSLLCKLGFENLPGLSAKDFVTLAIIRRYIDFKVGEVWSELCAELKEEFRPVESDEEALKVISEIPEDTGRMVAALQTEVLESQHHQEIQEEEKTYAKIQAIHKQREMINKSWENFLTRTSNYEALKKAKRLQEKSIEASRSKLKTQNGAIHSTDIKGLGTTV
;
A
#
# COMPACT_ATOMS: atom_id res chain seq x y z
N ASP A 1 -75.34 11.43 -27.24
CA ASP A 1 -74.78 12.28 -28.31
C ASP A 1 -73.46 12.97 -27.97
N LEU A 2 -73.32 13.57 -26.78
CA LEU A 2 -72.08 14.24 -26.35
C LEU A 2 -70.82 13.33 -26.39
N GLU A 3 -70.93 12.08 -25.95
CA GLU A 3 -69.83 11.09 -26.00
C GLU A 3 -69.34 10.84 -27.44
N LYS A 4 -70.27 10.61 -28.39
CA LYS A 4 -69.94 10.39 -29.80
C LYS A 4 -69.26 11.61 -30.44
N GLU A 5 -69.67 12.82 -30.06
CA GLU A 5 -69.01 14.05 -30.53
C GLU A 5 -67.61 14.24 -29.95
N GLN A 6 -67.40 13.89 -28.67
CA GLN A 6 -66.08 13.91 -28.03
C GLN A 6 -65.13 12.91 -28.70
N LEU A 7 -65.56 11.66 -28.92
CA LEU A 7 -64.77 10.64 -29.62
C LEU A 7 -64.45 11.05 -31.06
N LYS A 8 -65.39 11.67 -31.78
CA LYS A 8 -65.16 12.22 -33.13
C LYS A 8 -64.13 13.36 -33.11
N SER A 9 -64.11 14.17 -32.05
CA SER A 9 -63.14 15.26 -31.88
C SER A 9 -61.75 14.71 -31.57
N LEU A 10 -61.63 13.70 -30.71
CA LEU A 10 -60.36 13.02 -30.44
C LEU A 10 -59.78 12.37 -31.70
N LYS A 11 -60.60 11.71 -32.52
CA LYS A 11 -60.16 11.16 -33.82
C LYS A 11 -59.62 12.24 -34.75
N LYS A 12 -60.20 13.45 -34.76
CA LYS A 12 -59.66 14.59 -35.52
C LYS A 12 -58.32 15.07 -34.96
N VAL A 13 -58.15 15.09 -33.64
CA VAL A 13 -56.88 15.45 -32.99
C VAL A 13 -55.79 14.45 -33.35
N VAL A 14 -56.05 13.15 -33.21
CA VAL A 14 -55.08 12.10 -33.58
C VAL A 14 -54.67 12.23 -35.05
N LYS A 15 -55.63 12.39 -35.96
CA LYS A 15 -55.36 12.58 -37.39
C LYS A 15 -54.55 13.84 -37.69
N ARG A 16 -54.78 14.93 -36.95
CA ARG A 16 -54.05 16.20 -37.13
C ARG A 16 -52.56 16.06 -36.78
N PHE A 17 -52.23 15.24 -35.77
CA PHE A 17 -50.87 15.07 -35.26
C PHE A 17 -50.23 13.73 -35.67
N GLU A 18 -50.78 13.04 -36.67
CA GLU A 18 -50.32 11.73 -37.15
C GLU A 18 -48.84 11.69 -37.57
N ASN A 19 -48.26 12.85 -37.89
CA ASN A 19 -46.86 13.00 -38.32
C ASN A 19 -45.93 13.57 -37.23
N GLY A 20 -46.39 13.68 -35.98
CA GLY A 20 -45.62 14.18 -34.84
C GLY A 20 -46.22 15.45 -34.22
N ILE A 21 -45.93 15.65 -32.93
CA ILE A 21 -46.50 16.74 -32.12
C ILE A 21 -45.51 17.92 -32.07
N PRO A 22 -45.92 19.15 -32.45
CA PRO A 22 -45.12 20.36 -32.22
C PRO A 22 -44.89 20.63 -30.74
N LEU A 23 -43.65 21.00 -30.38
CA LEU A 23 -43.27 21.27 -28.98
C LEU A 23 -44.19 22.27 -28.27
N LYS A 24 -44.62 23.31 -28.99
CA LYS A 24 -45.54 24.34 -28.49
C LYS A 24 -46.95 23.84 -28.15
N ASP A 25 -47.39 22.75 -28.78
CA ASP A 25 -48.75 22.21 -28.65
C ASP A 25 -48.78 21.02 -27.66
N LEU A 26 -47.61 20.51 -27.25
CA LEU A 26 -47.47 19.29 -26.43
C LEU A 26 -48.23 19.38 -25.09
N ALA A 27 -48.13 20.50 -24.38
CA ALA A 27 -48.79 20.67 -23.08
C ALA A 27 -50.32 20.50 -23.19
N GLN A 28 -50.93 21.05 -24.26
CA GLN A 28 -52.37 20.91 -24.51
C GLN A 28 -52.75 19.48 -24.89
N ILE A 29 -51.90 18.76 -25.63
CA ILE A 29 -52.13 17.35 -25.95
C ILE A 29 -52.09 16.49 -24.69
N ILE A 30 -51.16 16.77 -23.77
CA ILE A 30 -51.10 16.06 -22.48
C ILE A 30 -52.31 16.36 -21.59
N GLU A 31 -52.82 17.59 -21.61
CA GLU A 31 -54.07 17.94 -20.92
C GLU A 31 -55.26 17.15 -21.48
N ILE A 32 -55.38 17.05 -22.82
CA ILE A 32 -56.40 16.22 -23.48
C ILE A 32 -56.24 14.75 -23.07
N LEU A 33 -55.00 14.27 -23.00
CA LEU A 33 -54.68 12.91 -22.62
C LEU A 33 -55.15 12.64 -21.17
N ASN A 34 -54.85 13.52 -20.23
CA ASN A 34 -55.30 13.41 -18.83
C ASN A 34 -56.84 13.42 -18.71
N LEU A 35 -57.52 14.31 -19.45
CA LEU A 35 -58.99 14.34 -19.49
C LEU A 35 -59.58 13.04 -20.08
N CYS A 36 -58.91 12.44 -21.07
CA CYS A 36 -59.31 11.13 -21.60
C CYS A 36 -59.12 10.02 -20.56
N ALA A 37 -58.03 10.07 -19.78
CA ALA A 37 -57.76 9.10 -18.73
C ALA A 37 -58.78 9.20 -17.58
N GLU A 38 -59.18 10.41 -17.17
CA GLU A 38 -60.23 10.63 -16.16
C GLU A 38 -61.58 10.05 -16.62
N LYS A 39 -61.98 10.36 -17.85
CA LYS A 39 -63.24 9.86 -18.43
C LYS A 39 -63.27 8.36 -18.65
N MET A 40 -62.10 7.74 -18.84
CA MET A 40 -62.01 6.30 -19.01
C MET A 40 -62.46 5.53 -17.76
N ASN A 41 -62.40 6.14 -16.57
CA ASN A 41 -62.94 5.54 -15.34
C ASN A 41 -64.47 5.39 -15.38
N GLU A 42 -65.15 6.20 -16.20
CA GLU A 42 -66.61 6.18 -16.35
C GLU A 42 -67.04 5.46 -17.65
N GLN A 43 -66.21 5.53 -18.70
CA GLN A 43 -66.57 5.11 -20.06
C GLN A 43 -65.39 4.43 -20.78
N GLU A 44 -65.47 3.12 -21.01
CA GLU A 44 -64.41 2.33 -21.68
C GLU A 44 -64.13 2.76 -23.12
N ALA A 45 -65.09 3.42 -23.79
CA ALA A 45 -64.93 3.89 -25.17
C ALA A 45 -63.74 4.86 -25.39
N PHE A 46 -63.20 5.45 -24.31
CA PHE A 46 -62.04 6.34 -24.35
C PHE A 46 -60.68 5.64 -24.33
N THR A 47 -60.63 4.31 -24.13
CA THR A 47 -59.36 3.55 -24.10
C THR A 47 -58.62 3.61 -25.44
N GLU A 48 -59.29 3.40 -26.56
CA GLU A 48 -58.66 3.44 -27.90
C GLU A 48 -58.14 4.84 -28.26
N PRO A 49 -58.91 5.94 -28.13
CA PRO A 49 -58.41 7.30 -28.33
C PRO A 49 -57.20 7.65 -27.44
N LEU A 50 -57.23 7.23 -26.17
CA LEU A 50 -56.14 7.45 -25.23
C LEU A 50 -54.86 6.73 -25.69
N CYS A 51 -54.98 5.46 -26.10
CA CYS A 51 -53.85 4.69 -26.63
C CYS A 51 -53.25 5.32 -27.90
N GLU A 52 -54.09 5.81 -28.82
CA GLU A 52 -53.61 6.50 -30.02
C GLU A 52 -52.91 7.83 -29.68
N LEU A 53 -53.39 8.60 -28.71
CA LEU A 53 -52.70 9.81 -28.25
C LEU A 53 -51.34 9.50 -27.60
N ILE A 54 -51.25 8.44 -26.79
CA ILE A 54 -49.98 7.96 -26.21
C ILE A 54 -49.03 7.51 -27.32
N LYS A 55 -49.53 6.81 -28.34
CA LYS A 55 -48.73 6.40 -29.52
C LYS A 55 -48.11 7.59 -30.25
N LEU A 56 -48.84 8.70 -30.38
CA LEU A 56 -48.30 9.94 -30.97
C LEU A 56 -47.16 10.52 -30.14
N CYS A 57 -47.22 10.38 -28.80
CA CYS A 57 -46.11 10.77 -27.93
C CYS A 57 -44.84 9.94 -28.16
N GLY A 58 -44.93 8.79 -28.84
CA GLY A 58 -43.80 7.97 -29.27
C GLY A 58 -43.01 8.56 -30.44
N LEU A 59 -43.68 9.30 -31.34
CA LEU A 59 -43.07 9.91 -32.54
C LEU A 59 -42.16 11.10 -32.21
N PRO A 60 -41.08 11.37 -32.99
CA PRO A 60 -40.23 12.54 -32.77
C PRO A 60 -41.05 13.83 -32.62
N PHE A 61 -40.79 14.61 -31.57
CA PHE A 61 -41.44 15.91 -31.42
C PHE A 61 -40.93 16.87 -32.50
N GLN A 62 -41.73 17.88 -32.82
CA GLN A 62 -41.42 18.79 -33.92
C GLN A 62 -41.02 20.19 -33.43
N LYS A 63 -39.89 20.69 -33.93
CA LYS A 63 -39.33 22.02 -33.65
C LYS A 63 -39.33 22.89 -34.91
N LYS A 64 -39.40 24.21 -34.73
CA LYS A 64 -39.21 25.20 -35.81
C LYS A 64 -37.81 25.81 -35.77
N LYS A 65 -37.27 26.01 -34.57
CA LYS A 65 -35.95 26.58 -34.31
C LYS A 65 -35.15 25.62 -33.44
N LEU A 66 -33.82 25.66 -33.55
CA LEU A 66 -32.94 24.87 -32.69
C LEU A 66 -33.10 25.25 -31.20
N SER A 67 -33.36 26.54 -30.91
CA SER A 67 -33.61 27.04 -29.55
C SER A 67 -34.84 26.43 -28.89
N ASP A 68 -35.80 25.90 -29.67
CA ASP A 68 -37.05 25.35 -29.14
C ASP A 68 -36.80 24.17 -28.18
N GLU A 69 -35.77 23.35 -28.43
CA GLU A 69 -35.42 22.23 -27.55
C GLU A 69 -35.09 22.70 -26.12
N VAL A 70 -34.39 23.83 -25.99
CA VAL A 70 -34.06 24.43 -24.70
C VAL A 70 -35.28 25.15 -24.13
N SER A 71 -35.96 25.97 -24.94
CA SER A 71 -37.09 26.79 -24.49
C SER A 71 -38.27 25.96 -23.96
N TYR A 72 -38.55 24.81 -24.56
CA TYR A 72 -39.65 23.94 -24.15
C TYR A 72 -39.24 22.79 -23.23
N SER A 73 -37.94 22.66 -22.89
CA SER A 73 -37.40 21.54 -22.10
C SER A 73 -38.21 21.23 -20.83
N VAL A 74 -38.53 22.23 -20.01
CA VAL A 74 -39.31 22.06 -18.76
C VAL A 74 -40.74 21.58 -19.04
N ALA A 75 -41.38 22.11 -20.08
CA ALA A 75 -42.74 21.71 -20.45
C ALA A 75 -42.76 20.27 -21.00
N VAL A 76 -41.75 19.90 -21.78
CA VAL A 76 -41.60 18.56 -22.37
C VAL A 76 -41.24 17.54 -21.30
N SER A 77 -40.32 17.85 -20.38
CA SER A 77 -39.98 16.93 -19.29
C SER A 77 -41.18 16.64 -18.39
N LYS A 78 -41.97 17.67 -18.04
CA LYS A 78 -43.26 17.50 -17.33
C LYS A 78 -44.25 16.67 -18.15
N SER A 79 -44.32 16.89 -19.45
CA SER A 79 -45.21 16.15 -20.36
C SER A 79 -44.84 14.66 -20.44
N ILE A 80 -43.55 14.34 -20.52
CA ILE A 80 -43.07 12.96 -20.50
C ILE A 80 -43.29 12.33 -19.12
N ALA A 81 -43.10 13.08 -18.02
CA ALA A 81 -43.40 12.60 -16.68
C ALA A 81 -44.86 12.15 -16.52
N GLN A 82 -45.81 12.85 -17.17
CA GLN A 82 -47.23 12.45 -17.17
C GLN A 82 -47.47 11.05 -17.72
N LEU A 83 -46.67 10.59 -18.70
CA LEU A 83 -46.73 9.19 -19.19
C LEU A 83 -46.52 8.19 -18.04
N GLY A 84 -45.61 8.48 -17.11
CA GLY A 84 -45.42 7.66 -15.91
C GLY A 84 -46.63 7.66 -14.98
N TYR A 85 -47.23 8.83 -14.70
CA TYR A 85 -48.39 8.94 -13.82
C TYR A 85 -49.62 8.21 -14.36
N LEU A 86 -49.78 8.16 -15.69
CA LEU A 86 -50.87 7.46 -16.36
C LEU A 86 -50.81 5.94 -16.21
N MET A 87 -49.71 5.37 -15.72
CA MET A 87 -49.67 3.95 -15.34
C MET A 87 -50.70 3.58 -14.25
N ARG A 88 -51.18 4.57 -13.48
CA ARG A 88 -52.25 4.41 -12.48
C ARG A 88 -53.60 4.07 -13.10
N VAL A 89 -53.79 4.36 -14.39
CA VAL A 89 -54.99 4.00 -15.12
C VAL A 89 -55.14 2.47 -15.13
N PRO A 90 -56.26 1.90 -14.65
CA PRO A 90 -56.44 0.45 -14.49
C PRO A 90 -56.79 -0.23 -15.82
N SER A 91 -56.04 0.04 -16.88
CA SER A 91 -56.20 -0.57 -18.20
C SER A 91 -54.89 -1.18 -18.69
N SER A 92 -54.94 -2.49 -18.97
CA SER A 92 -53.82 -3.24 -19.55
C SER A 92 -53.33 -2.62 -20.86
N GLN A 93 -54.26 -2.29 -21.76
CA GLN A 93 -53.93 -1.73 -23.07
C GLN A 93 -53.21 -0.38 -22.94
N VAL A 94 -53.66 0.48 -22.02
CA VAL A 94 -53.04 1.78 -21.76
C VAL A 94 -51.64 1.61 -21.18
N ARG A 95 -51.46 0.78 -20.15
CA ARG A 95 -50.15 0.52 -19.51
C ARG A 95 -49.14 -0.03 -20.52
N ILE A 96 -49.53 -1.02 -21.32
CA ILE A 96 -48.68 -1.58 -22.37
C ILE A 96 -48.35 -0.53 -23.43
N GLN A 97 -49.31 0.31 -23.81
CA GLN A 97 -49.09 1.36 -24.81
C GLN A 97 -48.15 2.46 -24.31
N ILE A 98 -48.20 2.81 -23.02
CA ILE A 98 -47.23 3.69 -22.38
C ILE A 98 -45.82 3.09 -22.50
N CYS A 99 -45.64 1.83 -22.11
CA CYS A 99 -44.35 1.16 -22.21
C CYS A 99 -43.84 1.12 -23.66
N LYS A 100 -44.71 0.81 -24.64
CA LYS A 100 -44.36 0.86 -26.08
C LYS A 100 -43.90 2.25 -26.52
N CYS A 101 -44.59 3.30 -26.07
CA CYS A 101 -44.22 4.68 -26.33
C CYS A 101 -42.83 5.02 -25.75
N VAL A 102 -42.53 4.57 -24.54
CA VAL A 102 -41.20 4.79 -23.92
C VAL A 102 -40.10 4.03 -24.67
N VAL A 103 -40.36 2.77 -25.05
CA VAL A 103 -39.43 1.97 -25.86
C VAL A 103 -39.13 2.65 -27.20
N SER A 104 -40.12 3.31 -27.83
CA SER A 104 -39.91 4.00 -29.11
C SER A 104 -39.04 5.25 -29.01
N PHE A 105 -38.71 5.73 -27.80
CA PHE A 105 -37.74 6.82 -27.64
C PHE A 105 -36.33 6.40 -28.04
N TYR A 106 -36.03 5.10 -27.94
CA TYR A 106 -34.73 4.52 -28.25
C TYR A 106 -34.65 3.94 -29.67
N ASN A 107 -35.80 3.69 -30.29
CA ASN A 107 -35.92 3.20 -31.66
C ASN A 107 -36.77 4.18 -32.49
N MET A 108 -36.22 5.38 -32.72
CA MET A 108 -36.97 6.46 -33.37
C MET A 108 -37.24 6.17 -34.84
N GLU A 109 -38.48 5.84 -35.17
CA GLU A 109 -38.96 5.80 -36.56
C GLU A 109 -39.34 7.21 -37.04
N LEU A 110 -38.82 7.62 -38.19
CA LEU A 110 -39.15 8.91 -38.79
C LEU A 110 -40.56 8.89 -39.39
N PRO A 111 -41.36 9.96 -39.24
CA PRO A 111 -42.68 10.05 -39.84
C PRO A 111 -42.63 9.97 -41.39
N ARG A 112 -43.66 9.39 -42.00
CA ARG A 112 -43.75 9.23 -43.47
C ARG A 112 -43.82 10.57 -44.23
N LYS A 113 -44.32 11.64 -43.60
CA LYS A 113 -44.40 13.00 -44.17
C LYS A 113 -44.03 14.05 -43.11
N LEU A 114 -43.05 14.90 -43.41
CA LEU A 114 -42.68 16.03 -42.55
C LEU A 114 -43.64 17.21 -42.77
N LEU A 115 -44.06 17.86 -41.69
CA LEU A 115 -44.86 19.08 -41.75
C LEU A 115 -44.02 20.24 -42.29
N SER A 116 -44.54 21.01 -43.25
CA SER A 116 -43.82 22.14 -43.87
C SER A 116 -43.37 23.16 -42.81
N GLY A 117 -42.07 23.44 -42.76
CA GLY A 117 -41.45 24.36 -41.81
C GLY A 117 -41.14 23.79 -40.42
N TYR A 118 -41.28 22.47 -40.21
CA TYR A 118 -40.90 21.79 -38.98
C TYR A 118 -39.83 20.73 -39.22
N GLN A 119 -38.98 20.53 -38.22
CA GLN A 119 -37.96 19.49 -38.18
C GLN A 119 -38.17 18.61 -36.93
N PRO A 120 -37.80 17.32 -36.96
CA PRO A 120 -37.82 16.49 -35.76
C PRO A 120 -36.80 17.00 -34.74
N THR A 121 -37.07 16.79 -33.45
CA THR A 121 -36.10 16.98 -32.38
C THR A 121 -34.90 16.05 -32.55
N SER A 122 -33.78 16.38 -31.92
CA SER A 122 -32.60 15.53 -31.89
C SER A 122 -32.91 14.14 -31.30
N ALA A 123 -32.17 13.12 -31.74
CA ALA A 123 -32.44 11.73 -31.38
C ALA A 123 -32.44 11.49 -29.87
N ASN A 124 -31.55 12.14 -29.14
CA ASN A 124 -31.42 11.99 -27.69
C ASN A 124 -32.34 12.93 -26.89
N TYR A 125 -33.05 13.85 -27.54
CA TYR A 125 -33.84 14.87 -26.83
C TYR A 125 -34.87 14.23 -25.90
N LYS A 126 -35.62 13.23 -26.37
CA LYS A 126 -36.63 12.55 -25.54
C LYS A 126 -36.04 11.77 -24.39
N ILE A 127 -34.88 11.15 -24.61
CA ILE A 127 -34.17 10.41 -23.55
C ILE A 127 -33.77 11.40 -22.45
N GLN A 128 -33.20 12.55 -22.79
CA GLN A 128 -32.88 13.62 -21.84
C GLN A 128 -34.14 14.18 -21.15
N MET A 129 -35.24 14.34 -21.87
CA MET A 129 -36.49 14.82 -21.26
C MET A 129 -37.12 13.76 -20.34
N ALA A 130 -36.93 12.46 -20.59
CA ALA A 130 -37.34 11.38 -19.70
C ALA A 130 -36.49 11.36 -18.41
N GLU A 131 -35.19 11.65 -18.52
CA GLU A 131 -34.28 11.83 -17.37
C GLU A 131 -34.73 13.02 -16.50
N LEU A 132 -34.89 14.21 -17.11
CA LEU A 132 -35.34 15.41 -16.38
C LEU A 132 -36.75 15.27 -15.81
N GLY A 133 -37.61 14.48 -16.46
CA GLY A 133 -38.99 14.25 -16.05
C GLY A 133 -39.15 13.23 -14.93
N GLY A 134 -38.11 12.50 -14.52
CA GLY A 134 -38.25 11.46 -13.49
C GLY A 134 -39.06 10.24 -13.96
N LEU A 135 -39.10 9.98 -15.28
CA LEU A 135 -39.94 8.91 -15.83
C LEU A 135 -39.51 7.53 -15.32
N ALA A 136 -38.21 7.28 -15.22
CA ALA A 136 -37.64 6.03 -14.72
C ALA A 136 -38.09 5.72 -13.29
N GLU A 137 -38.04 6.71 -12.39
CA GLU A 137 -38.51 6.61 -11.00
C GLU A 137 -39.99 6.20 -10.96
N THR A 138 -40.82 6.89 -11.74
CA THR A 138 -42.27 6.64 -11.76
C THR A 138 -42.59 5.25 -12.32
N LEU A 139 -41.86 4.77 -13.33
CA LEU A 139 -42.05 3.43 -13.88
C LEU A 139 -41.63 2.33 -12.90
N VAL A 140 -40.57 2.52 -12.12
CA VAL A 140 -40.21 1.57 -11.04
C VAL A 140 -41.32 1.50 -10.00
N LEU A 141 -41.85 2.64 -9.55
CA LEU A 141 -42.98 2.68 -8.60
C LEU A 141 -44.24 2.02 -9.18
N SER A 142 -44.43 2.08 -10.50
CA SER A 142 -45.57 1.47 -11.19
C SER A 142 -45.54 -0.06 -11.20
N LEU A 143 -44.41 -0.70 -10.92
CA LEU A 143 -44.31 -2.15 -10.85
C LEU A 143 -45.28 -2.75 -9.81
N ALA A 144 -45.55 -2.04 -8.72
CA ALA A 144 -46.52 -2.46 -7.71
C ALA A 144 -47.96 -2.52 -8.26
N LEU A 145 -48.27 -1.75 -9.32
CA LEU A 145 -49.60 -1.74 -9.95
C LEU A 145 -49.84 -2.93 -10.88
N VAL A 146 -48.77 -3.64 -11.27
CA VAL A 146 -48.77 -4.75 -12.23
C VAL A 146 -48.19 -6.03 -11.62
N GLU A 147 -48.19 -6.14 -10.29
CA GLU A 147 -47.56 -7.26 -9.57
C GLU A 147 -48.10 -8.63 -10.00
N ASN A 148 -49.42 -8.74 -10.19
CA ASN A 148 -50.12 -9.97 -10.59
C ASN A 148 -50.37 -10.06 -12.12
N GLN A 149 -49.76 -9.18 -12.91
CA GLN A 149 -50.01 -9.01 -14.34
C GLN A 149 -48.72 -9.23 -15.14
N LEU A 150 -48.43 -10.48 -15.51
CA LEU A 150 -47.15 -10.86 -16.12
C LEU A 150 -46.87 -10.09 -17.42
N THR A 151 -47.85 -9.97 -18.32
CA THR A 151 -47.64 -9.31 -19.63
C THR A 151 -47.28 -7.84 -19.46
N GLU A 152 -48.00 -7.13 -18.60
CA GLU A 152 -47.80 -5.72 -18.29
C GLU A 152 -46.47 -5.52 -17.57
N LYS A 153 -46.16 -6.36 -16.58
CA LYS A 153 -44.88 -6.37 -15.88
C LYS A 153 -43.71 -6.52 -16.87
N LEU A 154 -43.79 -7.46 -17.81
CA LEU A 154 -42.77 -7.64 -18.84
C LEU A 154 -42.61 -6.38 -19.71
N TRP A 155 -43.70 -5.69 -20.07
CA TRP A 155 -43.62 -4.43 -20.82
C TRP A 155 -43.01 -3.29 -20.00
N VAL A 156 -43.33 -3.17 -18.71
CA VAL A 156 -42.69 -2.20 -17.80
C VAL A 156 -41.19 -2.47 -17.70
N LEU A 157 -40.80 -3.73 -17.48
CA LEU A 157 -39.39 -4.12 -17.44
C LEU A 157 -38.68 -3.84 -18.76
N LYS A 158 -39.35 -4.05 -19.91
CA LYS A 158 -38.77 -3.68 -21.21
C LYS A 158 -38.49 -2.18 -21.31
N ALA A 159 -39.43 -1.35 -20.87
CA ALA A 159 -39.22 0.10 -20.85
C ALA A 159 -38.10 0.51 -19.89
N LEU A 160 -38.04 -0.10 -18.69
CA LEU A 160 -36.99 0.14 -17.70
C LEU A 160 -35.61 -0.32 -18.21
N GLN A 161 -35.52 -1.45 -18.90
CA GLN A 161 -34.29 -1.94 -19.54
C GLN A 161 -33.69 -0.87 -20.47
N HIS A 162 -34.50 -0.27 -21.35
CA HIS A 162 -34.05 0.85 -22.19
C HIS A 162 -33.67 2.09 -21.38
N LEU A 163 -34.47 2.46 -20.37
CA LEU A 163 -34.17 3.63 -19.53
C LEU A 163 -32.89 3.47 -18.72
N SER A 164 -32.56 2.25 -18.29
CA SER A 164 -31.38 1.91 -17.49
C SER A 164 -30.06 2.03 -18.24
N SER A 165 -30.09 2.28 -19.56
CA SER A 165 -28.87 2.61 -20.32
C SER A 165 -28.29 3.99 -19.98
N SER A 166 -28.98 4.80 -19.16
CA SER A 166 -28.53 6.13 -18.72
C SER A 166 -28.29 6.15 -17.22
N GLY A 167 -27.12 6.62 -16.81
CA GLY A 167 -26.79 6.76 -15.38
C GLY A 167 -27.67 7.77 -14.62
N VAL A 168 -28.27 8.76 -15.28
CA VAL A 168 -29.24 9.66 -14.62
C VAL A 168 -30.51 8.88 -14.26
N ASN A 169 -31.03 8.10 -15.20
CA ASN A 169 -32.18 7.25 -14.98
C ASN A 169 -31.88 6.16 -13.93
N CYS A 170 -30.71 5.54 -13.94
CA CYS A 170 -30.34 4.56 -12.91
C CYS A 170 -30.37 5.16 -11.51
N ARG A 171 -29.85 6.40 -11.30
CA ARG A 171 -29.96 7.08 -10.00
C ARG A 171 -31.41 7.35 -9.60
N LEU A 172 -32.28 7.70 -10.54
CA LEU A 172 -33.71 7.87 -10.30
C LEU A 172 -34.40 6.55 -9.94
N MET A 173 -34.01 5.45 -10.61
CA MET A 173 -34.48 4.10 -10.27
C MET A 173 -34.04 3.69 -8.86
N MET A 174 -32.80 4.00 -8.48
CA MET A 174 -32.29 3.73 -7.13
C MET A 174 -33.08 4.47 -6.05
N LYS A 175 -33.48 5.73 -6.28
CA LYS A 175 -34.39 6.45 -5.35
C LYS A 175 -35.71 5.72 -5.12
N ALA A 176 -36.24 5.05 -6.14
CA ALA A 176 -37.47 4.26 -6.06
C ALA A 176 -37.28 2.82 -5.53
N GLN A 177 -36.10 2.50 -4.98
CA GLN A 177 -35.75 1.16 -4.48
C GLN A 177 -35.83 0.10 -5.59
N ALA A 178 -35.34 0.42 -6.80
CA ALA A 178 -35.43 -0.49 -7.94
C ALA A 178 -34.74 -1.83 -7.70
N ALA A 179 -33.56 -1.84 -7.06
CA ALA A 179 -32.77 -3.06 -6.94
C ALA A 179 -33.51 -4.13 -6.11
N SER A 180 -34.04 -3.76 -4.94
CA SER A 180 -34.82 -4.67 -4.09
C SER A 180 -36.09 -5.16 -4.79
N ARG A 181 -36.85 -4.25 -5.41
CA ARG A 181 -38.10 -4.59 -6.14
C ARG A 181 -37.85 -5.55 -7.28
N LEU A 182 -36.81 -5.31 -8.08
CA LEU A 182 -36.46 -6.18 -9.22
C LEU A 182 -35.98 -7.55 -8.74
N CYS A 183 -35.21 -7.60 -7.65
CA CYS A 183 -34.74 -8.84 -7.04
C CYS A 183 -35.90 -9.74 -6.61
N LEU A 184 -36.90 -9.18 -5.92
CA LEU A 184 -38.09 -9.92 -5.49
C LEU A 184 -38.91 -10.48 -6.67
N TYR A 185 -38.82 -9.86 -7.85
CA TYR A 185 -39.49 -10.37 -9.06
C TYR A 185 -38.71 -11.44 -9.81
N LEU A 186 -37.44 -11.71 -9.47
CA LEU A 186 -36.67 -12.78 -10.10
C LEU A 186 -37.39 -14.12 -9.96
N ASN A 187 -37.96 -14.42 -8.78
CA ASN A 187 -38.71 -15.65 -8.49
C ASN A 187 -40.12 -15.72 -9.10
N GLY A 188 -40.55 -14.73 -9.87
CA GLY A 188 -41.90 -14.72 -10.45
C GLY A 188 -42.10 -15.82 -11.50
N VAL A 189 -43.29 -16.42 -11.53
CA VAL A 189 -43.64 -17.46 -12.50
C VAL A 189 -43.69 -16.87 -13.92
N ASP A 190 -42.71 -17.21 -14.76
CA ASP A 190 -42.66 -16.85 -16.18
C ASP A 190 -42.03 -17.97 -17.01
N PRO A 191 -42.84 -18.80 -17.71
CA PRO A 191 -42.33 -19.87 -18.57
C PRO A 191 -41.44 -19.38 -19.73
N SER A 192 -41.50 -18.09 -20.08
CA SER A 192 -40.68 -17.52 -21.16
C SER A 192 -39.26 -17.16 -20.72
N GLY A 193 -39.00 -17.05 -19.41
CA GLY A 193 -37.73 -16.61 -18.83
C GLY A 193 -37.41 -15.11 -19.02
N GLN A 194 -38.30 -14.34 -19.66
CA GLN A 194 -38.07 -12.91 -19.92
C GLN A 194 -38.03 -12.08 -18.63
N LEU A 195 -38.76 -12.50 -17.60
CA LEU A 195 -38.82 -11.83 -16.31
C LEU A 195 -37.43 -11.80 -15.67
N VAL A 196 -36.81 -12.98 -15.50
CA VAL A 196 -35.47 -13.12 -14.90
C VAL A 196 -34.44 -12.39 -15.75
N PHE A 197 -34.49 -12.56 -17.08
CA PHE A 197 -33.55 -11.94 -18.00
C PHE A 197 -33.57 -10.41 -17.90
N ARG A 198 -34.75 -9.78 -18.04
CA ARG A 198 -34.86 -8.30 -18.02
C ARG A 198 -34.54 -7.72 -16.64
N SER A 199 -35.00 -8.35 -15.57
CA SER A 199 -34.71 -7.90 -14.22
C SER A 199 -33.20 -7.95 -13.94
N SER A 200 -32.52 -9.02 -14.35
CA SER A 200 -31.07 -9.17 -14.16
C SER A 200 -30.27 -8.16 -14.99
N GLU A 201 -30.67 -7.89 -16.24
CA GLU A 201 -30.02 -6.86 -17.06
C GLU A 201 -30.20 -5.46 -16.49
N ILE A 202 -31.39 -5.13 -15.96
CA ILE A 202 -31.58 -3.84 -15.26
C ILE A 202 -30.70 -3.77 -14.01
N LEU A 203 -30.66 -4.83 -13.19
CA LEU A 203 -29.79 -4.89 -12.00
C LEU A 203 -28.31 -4.70 -12.38
N TRP A 204 -27.87 -5.32 -13.48
CA TRP A 204 -26.53 -5.15 -14.03
C TRP A 204 -26.26 -3.69 -14.43
N ASN A 205 -27.18 -3.07 -15.16
CA ASN A 205 -27.07 -1.66 -15.54
C ASN A 205 -27.05 -0.72 -14.34
N LEU A 206 -27.76 -1.05 -13.25
CA LEU A 206 -27.68 -0.30 -11.99
C LEU A 206 -26.27 -0.43 -11.38
N LEU A 207 -25.69 -1.63 -11.36
CA LEU A 207 -24.33 -1.86 -10.85
C LEU A 207 -23.24 -1.14 -11.66
N GLU A 208 -23.41 -1.01 -12.98
CA GLU A 208 -22.45 -0.30 -13.85
C GLU A 208 -22.56 1.22 -13.73
N ASN A 209 -23.79 1.75 -13.59
CA ASN A 209 -24.05 3.18 -13.71
C ASN A 209 -24.28 3.91 -12.37
N THR A 210 -24.28 3.19 -11.24
CA THR A 210 -24.49 3.77 -9.89
C THR A 210 -23.46 3.23 -8.89
N SER A 211 -23.57 3.63 -7.62
CA SER A 211 -22.69 3.10 -6.58
C SER A 211 -23.03 1.64 -6.30
N LYS A 212 -22.02 0.76 -6.42
CA LYS A 212 -22.16 -0.67 -6.08
C LYS A 212 -22.63 -0.86 -4.63
N GLU A 213 -22.15 -0.03 -3.72
CA GLU A 213 -22.53 -0.05 -2.30
C GLU A 213 -24.02 0.26 -2.12
N GLU A 214 -24.56 1.24 -2.85
CA GLU A 214 -25.98 1.59 -2.78
C GLU A 214 -26.87 0.45 -3.31
N VAL A 215 -26.48 -0.19 -4.42
CA VAL A 215 -27.20 -1.35 -4.96
C VAL A 215 -27.18 -2.52 -3.98
N VAL A 216 -26.00 -2.83 -3.44
CA VAL A 216 -25.83 -3.91 -2.46
C VAL A 216 -26.65 -3.64 -1.20
N ASN A 217 -26.69 -2.41 -0.69
CA ASN A 217 -27.50 -2.05 0.46
C ASN A 217 -29.00 -2.27 0.21
N GLN A 218 -29.51 -1.93 -0.98
CA GLN A 218 -30.91 -2.23 -1.31
C GLN A 218 -31.20 -3.74 -1.41
N LEU A 219 -30.23 -4.52 -1.86
CA LEU A 219 -30.35 -5.98 -2.00
C LEU A 219 -30.13 -6.74 -0.67
N SER A 220 -29.65 -6.07 0.38
CA SER A 220 -29.27 -6.68 1.66
C SER A 220 -30.46 -7.00 2.60
N SER A 221 -31.60 -7.41 2.03
CA SER A 221 -32.75 -7.92 2.79
C SER A 221 -32.82 -9.45 2.69
N LEU A 222 -33.35 -10.12 3.72
CA LEU A 222 -33.46 -11.58 3.74
C LEU A 222 -34.30 -12.11 2.58
N GLU A 223 -35.36 -11.39 2.22
CA GLU A 223 -36.25 -11.73 1.10
C GLU A 223 -35.54 -11.60 -0.24
N CYS A 224 -34.73 -10.55 -0.43
CA CYS A 224 -33.95 -10.36 -1.65
C CYS A 224 -32.88 -11.46 -1.79
N VAL A 225 -32.18 -11.79 -0.72
CA VAL A 225 -31.15 -12.84 -0.74
C VAL A 225 -31.79 -14.22 -1.00
N HIS A 226 -32.94 -14.52 -0.42
CA HIS A 226 -33.70 -15.74 -0.75
C HIS A 226 -34.15 -15.77 -2.21
N ALA A 227 -34.70 -14.65 -2.72
CA ALA A 227 -35.13 -14.57 -4.12
C ALA A 227 -33.97 -14.82 -5.10
N LEU A 228 -32.81 -14.23 -4.82
CA LEU A 228 -31.60 -14.45 -5.62
C LEU A 228 -31.12 -15.90 -5.54
N LYS A 229 -31.10 -16.49 -4.34
CA LYS A 229 -30.70 -17.89 -4.12
C LYS A 229 -31.59 -18.86 -4.90
N ASP A 230 -32.91 -18.70 -4.81
CA ASP A 230 -33.86 -19.63 -5.42
C ASP A 230 -33.77 -19.61 -6.95
N VAL A 231 -33.72 -18.42 -7.57
CA VAL A 231 -33.50 -18.30 -9.01
C VAL A 231 -32.15 -18.86 -9.43
N PHE A 232 -31.10 -18.59 -8.65
CA PHE A 232 -29.78 -19.13 -8.93
C PHE A 232 -29.79 -20.67 -8.91
N VAL A 233 -30.47 -21.29 -7.96
CA VAL A 233 -30.65 -22.76 -7.88
C VAL A 233 -31.47 -23.28 -9.06
N ASP A 234 -32.57 -22.60 -9.43
CA ASP A 234 -33.39 -23.01 -10.58
C ASP A 234 -32.60 -22.98 -11.89
N LEU A 235 -31.87 -21.91 -12.15
CA LEU A 235 -30.98 -21.80 -13.31
C LEU A 235 -29.86 -22.85 -13.28
N LEU A 236 -29.34 -23.18 -12.10
CA LEU A 236 -28.30 -24.20 -11.96
C LEU A 236 -28.81 -25.61 -12.28
N MET A 237 -30.03 -25.94 -11.85
CA MET A 237 -30.60 -27.29 -11.98
C MET A 237 -31.35 -27.52 -13.29
N HIS A 238 -31.96 -26.47 -13.84
CA HIS A 238 -32.86 -26.56 -15.00
C HIS A 238 -32.42 -25.70 -16.21
N GLY A 239 -31.46 -24.79 -16.02
CA GLY A 239 -30.96 -23.88 -17.06
C GLY A 239 -29.87 -24.51 -17.93
N PHE A 240 -30.25 -25.07 -19.07
CA PHE A 240 -29.32 -25.75 -19.98
C PHE A 240 -28.88 -24.91 -21.19
N ARG A 241 -29.56 -23.80 -21.49
CA ARG A 241 -29.20 -22.95 -22.64
C ARG A 241 -28.00 -22.08 -22.30
N HIS A 242 -27.29 -21.64 -23.34
CA HIS A 242 -26.17 -20.70 -23.17
C HIS A 242 -26.61 -19.41 -22.43
N CYS A 243 -27.76 -18.84 -22.77
CA CYS A 243 -28.30 -17.65 -22.09
C CYS A 243 -28.58 -17.91 -20.60
N ASP A 244 -29.06 -19.10 -20.25
CA ASP A 244 -29.39 -19.45 -18.86
C ASP A 244 -28.11 -19.59 -18.02
N ARG A 245 -27.05 -20.17 -18.60
CA ARG A 245 -25.74 -20.28 -17.96
C ARG A 245 -25.05 -18.93 -17.77
N GLN A 246 -25.18 -18.04 -18.75
CA GLN A 246 -24.70 -16.66 -18.63
C GLN A 246 -25.44 -15.94 -17.49
N LEU A 247 -26.77 -16.03 -17.49
CA LEU A 247 -27.61 -15.42 -16.46
C LEU A 247 -27.29 -15.94 -15.05
N ARG A 248 -27.06 -17.25 -14.90
CA ARG A 248 -26.58 -17.87 -13.65
C ARG A 248 -25.28 -17.20 -13.18
N ASN A 249 -24.33 -16.97 -14.09
CA ASN A 249 -23.05 -16.35 -13.75
C ASN A 249 -23.22 -14.87 -13.38
N ASP A 250 -24.08 -14.14 -14.08
CA ASP A 250 -24.40 -12.74 -13.78
C ASP A 250 -25.02 -12.61 -12.36
N LEU A 251 -25.94 -13.51 -12.00
CA LEU A 251 -26.51 -13.56 -10.64
C LEU A 251 -25.46 -13.94 -9.58
N LEU A 252 -24.49 -14.80 -9.92
CA LEU A 252 -23.39 -15.15 -9.02
C LEU A 252 -22.44 -13.97 -8.77
N VAL A 253 -22.27 -13.07 -9.74
CA VAL A 253 -21.55 -11.80 -9.53
C VAL A 253 -22.27 -10.96 -8.48
N ILE A 254 -23.60 -10.82 -8.57
CA ILE A 254 -24.41 -10.11 -7.58
C ILE A 254 -24.30 -10.78 -6.19
N ALA A 255 -24.39 -12.11 -6.14
CA ALA A 255 -24.22 -12.87 -4.90
C ALA A 255 -22.83 -12.69 -4.28
N THR A 256 -21.79 -12.56 -5.10
CA THR A 256 -20.42 -12.27 -4.62
C THR A 256 -20.34 -10.87 -3.99
N LEU A 257 -20.96 -9.86 -4.61
CA LEU A 257 -21.01 -8.51 -4.05
C LEU A 257 -21.80 -8.45 -2.73
N LEU A 258 -22.88 -9.23 -2.62
CA LEU A 258 -23.61 -9.39 -1.36
C LEU A 258 -22.76 -10.08 -0.30
N ALA A 259 -22.02 -11.13 -0.67
CA ALA A 259 -21.12 -11.84 0.25
C ALA A 259 -19.95 -10.97 0.75
N GLU A 260 -19.57 -9.92 0.01
CA GLU A 260 -18.57 -8.93 0.46
C GLU A 260 -19.14 -7.94 1.50
N ASN A 261 -20.46 -7.81 1.62
CA ASN A 261 -21.13 -6.89 2.55
C ASN A 261 -21.50 -7.60 3.86
N PRO A 262 -20.90 -7.24 5.02
CA PRO A 262 -21.25 -7.84 6.30
C PRO A 262 -22.72 -7.68 6.70
N ALA A 263 -23.42 -6.66 6.19
CA ALA A 263 -24.83 -6.42 6.50
C ALA A 263 -25.80 -7.31 5.72
N ALA A 264 -25.35 -8.03 4.68
CA ALA A 264 -26.21 -8.90 3.90
C ALA A 264 -26.42 -10.25 4.61
N PRO A 265 -27.68 -10.73 4.77
CA PRO A 265 -27.99 -11.98 5.48
C PRO A 265 -27.69 -13.25 4.65
N MET A 266 -26.45 -13.38 4.16
CA MET A 266 -26.00 -14.47 3.29
C MET A 266 -25.89 -15.81 4.04
N ILE A 267 -25.56 -15.77 5.33
CA ILE A 267 -25.43 -16.96 6.17
C ILE A 267 -26.82 -17.44 6.63
N GLU A 268 -27.66 -16.54 7.12
CA GLU A 268 -29.02 -16.82 7.62
C GLU A 268 -29.92 -17.38 6.52
N SER A 269 -29.77 -16.90 5.30
CA SER A 269 -30.47 -17.43 4.13
C SER A 269 -29.98 -18.83 3.69
N GLY A 270 -28.88 -19.31 4.26
CA GLY A 270 -28.20 -20.53 3.85
C GLY A 270 -27.56 -20.45 2.46
N PHE A 271 -27.48 -19.26 1.85
CA PHE A 271 -26.89 -19.10 0.52
C PHE A 271 -25.37 -19.29 0.57
N THR A 272 -24.70 -18.76 1.59
CA THR A 272 -23.25 -18.97 1.82
C THR A 272 -22.88 -20.46 1.81
N LYS A 273 -23.62 -21.29 2.58
CA LYS A 273 -23.38 -22.74 2.63
C LYS A 273 -23.53 -23.40 1.26
N LEU A 274 -24.57 -23.04 0.50
CA LEU A 274 -24.77 -23.54 -0.86
C LEU A 274 -23.60 -23.17 -1.77
N LEU A 275 -23.16 -21.90 -1.74
CA LEU A 275 -22.05 -21.43 -2.57
C LEU A 275 -20.74 -22.13 -2.22
N ILE A 276 -20.47 -22.38 -0.93
CA ILE A 276 -19.28 -23.14 -0.50
C ILE A 276 -19.30 -24.57 -1.03
N VAL A 277 -20.44 -25.26 -0.91
CA VAL A 277 -20.59 -26.63 -1.42
C VAL A 277 -20.40 -26.65 -2.95
N LEU A 278 -20.96 -25.67 -3.66
CA LEU A 278 -20.78 -25.54 -5.11
C LEU A 278 -19.33 -25.19 -5.51
N ALA A 279 -18.59 -24.49 -4.66
CA ALA A 279 -17.19 -24.22 -4.91
C ALA A 279 -16.30 -25.46 -4.78
N THR A 280 -16.72 -26.47 -4.01
CA THR A 280 -15.86 -27.60 -3.59
C THR A 280 -16.29 -28.97 -4.12
N PHE A 281 -17.52 -29.12 -4.66
CA PHE A 281 -18.09 -30.44 -5.00
C PHE A 281 -17.34 -31.25 -6.06
N THR A 282 -16.54 -30.59 -6.91
CA THR A 282 -15.74 -31.30 -7.93
C THR A 282 -14.48 -31.93 -7.34
N GLU A 283 -13.96 -31.36 -6.25
CA GLU A 283 -12.75 -31.82 -5.58
C GLU A 283 -13.09 -32.77 -4.43
N VAL A 284 -14.12 -32.43 -3.66
CA VAL A 284 -14.57 -33.20 -2.48
C VAL A 284 -15.64 -34.21 -2.90
N LYS A 285 -15.29 -35.49 -2.91
CA LYS A 285 -16.18 -36.59 -3.35
C LYS A 285 -17.23 -37.00 -2.31
N ILE A 286 -17.52 -36.16 -1.33
CA ILE A 286 -18.51 -36.46 -0.30
C ILE A 286 -19.90 -36.21 -0.89
N PRO A 287 -20.81 -37.21 -0.87
CA PRO A 287 -22.16 -37.02 -1.38
C PRO A 287 -22.89 -35.92 -0.61
N ASN A 288 -23.14 -34.79 -1.26
CA ASN A 288 -23.95 -33.71 -0.70
C ASN A 288 -25.30 -33.64 -1.43
N PRO A 289 -26.45 -33.71 -0.71
CA PRO A 289 -27.77 -33.60 -1.32
C PRO A 289 -27.97 -32.37 -2.21
N LEU A 290 -27.30 -31.26 -1.89
CA LEU A 290 -27.43 -29.98 -2.61
C LEU A 290 -26.85 -29.99 -4.03
N VAL A 291 -25.94 -30.92 -4.33
CA VAL A 291 -25.25 -31.02 -5.65
C VAL A 291 -25.48 -32.39 -6.30
N LYS A 292 -26.42 -33.17 -5.76
CA LYS A 292 -26.70 -34.51 -6.26
C LYS A 292 -27.22 -34.44 -7.70
N GLY A 293 -26.45 -35.01 -8.62
CA GLY A 293 -26.78 -35.03 -10.05
C GLY A 293 -26.24 -33.85 -10.85
N LEU A 294 -25.62 -32.85 -10.20
CA LEU A 294 -24.93 -31.77 -10.88
C LEU A 294 -23.62 -32.28 -11.49
N LYS A 295 -23.40 -31.99 -12.78
CA LYS A 295 -22.14 -32.29 -13.48
C LYS A 295 -21.73 -31.08 -14.30
N LEU A 296 -20.45 -30.72 -14.22
CA LEU A 296 -19.90 -29.69 -15.09
C LEU A 296 -19.81 -30.21 -16.52
N THR A 297 -20.18 -29.36 -17.47
CA THR A 297 -20.09 -29.64 -18.90
C THR A 297 -18.75 -29.20 -19.50
N TYR A 298 -17.89 -28.57 -18.68
CA TYR A 298 -16.61 -27.97 -19.07
C TYR A 298 -16.74 -26.93 -20.19
N SER A 299 -17.92 -26.31 -20.30
CA SER A 299 -18.12 -25.15 -21.17
C SER A 299 -17.44 -23.91 -20.59
N TYR A 300 -17.30 -22.86 -21.42
CA TYR A 300 -16.74 -21.59 -20.96
C TYR A 300 -17.54 -20.98 -19.81
N GLU A 301 -18.87 -21.10 -19.84
CA GLU A 301 -19.74 -20.58 -18.78
C GLU A 301 -19.57 -21.34 -17.45
N ASP A 302 -19.32 -22.66 -17.50
CA ASP A 302 -19.03 -23.45 -16.30
C ASP A 302 -17.64 -23.14 -15.73
N PHE A 303 -16.67 -22.82 -16.60
CA PHE A 303 -15.36 -22.31 -16.17
C PHE A 303 -15.49 -20.96 -15.44
N GLU A 304 -16.24 -20.02 -16.01
CA GLU A 304 -16.50 -18.73 -15.37
C GLU A 304 -17.29 -18.89 -14.05
N MET A 305 -18.26 -19.80 -14.00
CA MET A 305 -18.95 -20.12 -12.75
C MET A 305 -17.98 -20.61 -11.67
N LYS A 306 -17.07 -21.55 -12.01
CA LYS A 306 -16.09 -22.08 -11.06
C LYS A 306 -15.15 -20.98 -10.55
N LYS A 307 -14.72 -20.06 -11.41
CA LYS A 307 -13.92 -18.88 -11.01
C LYS A 307 -14.68 -17.96 -10.06
N LEU A 308 -15.95 -17.67 -10.35
CA LEU A 308 -16.78 -16.83 -9.49
C LEU A 308 -17.04 -17.50 -8.13
N LEU A 309 -17.26 -18.81 -8.09
CA LEU A 309 -17.38 -19.56 -6.83
C LEU A 309 -16.11 -19.48 -5.98
N PHE A 310 -14.93 -19.60 -6.61
CA PHE A 310 -13.65 -19.36 -5.93
C PHE A 310 -13.54 -17.93 -5.41
N LYS A 311 -13.97 -16.93 -6.19
CA LYS A 311 -14.01 -15.55 -5.72
C LYS A 311 -14.90 -15.39 -4.48
N VAL A 312 -16.05 -16.07 -4.42
CA VAL A 312 -16.88 -16.11 -3.20
C VAL A 312 -16.10 -16.67 -2.02
N ILE A 313 -15.41 -17.81 -2.17
CA ILE A 313 -14.56 -18.35 -1.09
C ILE A 313 -13.50 -17.33 -0.65
N GLY A 314 -12.92 -16.57 -1.57
CA GLY A 314 -11.91 -15.56 -1.25
C GLY A 314 -12.41 -14.38 -0.42
N VAL A 315 -13.72 -14.08 -0.43
CA VAL A 315 -14.30 -12.96 0.33
C VAL A 315 -14.80 -13.37 1.72
N LEU A 316 -15.22 -14.63 1.88
CA LEU A 316 -15.76 -15.16 3.13
C LEU A 316 -14.81 -15.09 4.35
N PRO A 317 -13.48 -15.27 4.22
CA PRO A 317 -12.51 -15.09 5.31
C PRO A 317 -12.60 -13.75 6.05
N LYS A 318 -13.18 -12.72 5.43
CA LYS A 318 -13.38 -11.40 6.06
C LYS A 318 -14.49 -11.40 7.12
N HIS A 319 -15.31 -12.46 7.18
CA HIS A 319 -16.44 -12.59 8.08
C HIS A 319 -16.18 -13.72 9.09
N PRO A 320 -16.02 -13.41 10.40
CA PRO A 320 -15.78 -14.42 11.42
C PRO A 320 -16.80 -15.56 11.41
N ASP A 321 -18.08 -15.24 11.21
CA ASP A 321 -19.19 -16.21 11.20
C ASP A 321 -19.12 -17.20 10.02
N ALA A 322 -18.43 -16.86 8.93
CA ALA A 322 -18.26 -17.73 7.78
C ALA A 322 -17.12 -18.76 7.98
N VAL A 323 -16.18 -18.53 8.91
CA VAL A 323 -15.00 -19.39 9.11
C VAL A 323 -15.42 -20.81 9.51
N GLN A 324 -16.42 -20.95 10.38
CA GLN A 324 -16.96 -22.26 10.75
C GLN A 324 -17.51 -23.01 9.52
N LEU A 325 -18.25 -22.31 8.65
CA LEU A 325 -18.77 -22.91 7.42
C LEU A 325 -17.67 -23.35 6.46
N LEU A 326 -16.58 -22.57 6.34
CA LEU A 326 -15.42 -22.95 5.53
C LEU A 326 -14.75 -24.23 6.07
N SER A 327 -14.65 -24.35 7.40
CA SER A 327 -14.08 -25.53 8.07
C SER A 327 -14.94 -26.79 7.92
N GLU A 328 -16.27 -26.65 8.06
CA GLU A 328 -17.22 -27.77 8.00
C GLU A 328 -17.45 -28.34 6.60
N ASN A 329 -17.20 -27.56 5.55
CA ASN A 329 -17.50 -27.94 4.16
C ASN A 329 -16.22 -28.21 3.35
N ASP A 330 -15.15 -28.68 4.00
CA ASP A 330 -13.94 -29.22 3.38
C ASP A 330 -13.29 -28.28 2.34
N VAL A 331 -13.33 -26.97 2.59
CA VAL A 331 -12.74 -25.96 1.70
C VAL A 331 -11.22 -26.12 1.60
N MET A 332 -10.56 -26.39 2.73
CA MET A 332 -9.11 -26.60 2.79
C MET A 332 -8.64 -27.73 1.85
N PRO A 333 -9.11 -28.99 1.97
CA PRO A 333 -8.70 -30.06 1.07
C PRO A 333 -9.15 -29.83 -0.38
N ALA A 334 -10.28 -29.15 -0.62
CA ALA A 334 -10.73 -28.80 -1.97
C ALA A 334 -9.71 -27.88 -2.67
N LEU A 335 -9.25 -26.84 -1.99
CA LEU A 335 -8.25 -25.91 -2.54
C LEU A 335 -6.87 -26.58 -2.67
N LEU A 336 -6.46 -27.39 -1.68
CA LEU A 336 -5.19 -28.15 -1.74
C LEU A 336 -5.14 -29.16 -2.88
N CYS A 337 -6.29 -29.63 -3.39
CA CYS A 337 -6.34 -30.49 -4.59
C CYS A 337 -5.70 -29.84 -5.83
N TYR A 338 -5.59 -28.51 -5.85
CA TYR A 338 -4.91 -27.74 -6.90
C TYR A 338 -3.42 -27.55 -6.65
N VAL A 339 -2.88 -27.86 -5.47
CA VAL A 339 -1.44 -27.78 -5.16
C VAL A 339 -0.74 -29.04 -5.70
N LYS A 340 -0.68 -29.15 -7.03
CA LYS A 340 -0.03 -30.27 -7.74
C LYS A 340 0.39 -29.87 -9.16
N PRO A 341 1.43 -30.47 -9.74
CA PRO A 341 1.89 -30.15 -11.09
C PRO A 341 0.78 -30.21 -12.16
N ASN A 342 0.81 -29.27 -13.11
CA ASN A 342 -0.09 -29.25 -14.26
C ASN A 342 0.18 -30.45 -15.16
N GLN A 343 -0.77 -31.38 -15.22
CA GLN A 343 -0.71 -32.52 -16.13
C GLN A 343 -1.32 -32.18 -17.48
N LYS A 344 -0.99 -32.97 -18.51
CA LYS A 344 -1.67 -32.84 -19.81
C LYS A 344 -3.18 -33.07 -19.61
N PRO A 345 -4.04 -32.14 -20.05
CA PRO A 345 -5.47 -32.28 -19.85
C PRO A 345 -6.01 -33.50 -20.61
N GLY A 346 -6.95 -34.23 -20.00
CA GLY A 346 -7.72 -35.26 -20.68
C GLY A 346 -8.75 -34.66 -21.65
N PHE A 347 -9.38 -35.53 -22.46
CA PHE A 347 -10.39 -35.13 -23.46
C PHE A 347 -11.65 -34.48 -22.85
N HIS A 348 -11.93 -34.72 -21.56
CA HIS A 348 -13.09 -34.21 -20.83
C HIS A 348 -12.68 -33.42 -19.57
N ASP A 349 -11.58 -32.67 -19.67
CA ASP A 349 -11.06 -31.81 -18.60
C ASP A 349 -10.96 -30.35 -19.05
N TRP A 350 -10.68 -29.46 -18.09
CA TRP A 350 -10.31 -28.07 -18.39
C TRP A 350 -9.11 -28.02 -19.35
N SER A 351 -9.11 -27.06 -20.28
CA SER A 351 -7.90 -26.78 -21.05
C SER A 351 -6.73 -26.40 -20.14
N ALA A 352 -5.49 -26.57 -20.59
CA ALA A 352 -4.31 -26.26 -19.78
C ALA A 352 -4.31 -24.80 -19.26
N ALA A 353 -4.78 -23.85 -20.08
CA ALA A 353 -4.92 -22.44 -19.68
C ALA A 353 -6.00 -22.23 -18.61
N GLN A 354 -7.16 -22.87 -18.76
CA GLN A 354 -8.24 -22.80 -17.77
C GLN A 354 -7.84 -23.45 -16.45
N TYR A 355 -7.19 -24.62 -16.50
CA TYR A 355 -6.73 -25.30 -15.30
C TYR A 355 -5.68 -24.47 -14.55
N GLU A 356 -4.70 -23.89 -15.27
CA GLU A 356 -3.72 -22.97 -14.68
C GLU A 356 -4.40 -21.80 -13.97
N GLU A 357 -5.41 -21.18 -14.60
CA GLU A 357 -6.14 -20.06 -13.98
C GLU A 357 -6.89 -20.48 -12.72
N LEU A 358 -7.58 -21.62 -12.73
CA LEU A 358 -8.25 -22.16 -11.53
C LEU A 358 -7.25 -22.54 -10.44
N GLN A 359 -6.11 -23.14 -10.81
CA GLN A 359 -5.06 -23.51 -9.89
C GLN A 359 -4.47 -22.29 -9.17
N LEU A 360 -4.05 -21.27 -9.93
CA LEU A 360 -3.47 -20.07 -9.35
C LEU A 360 -4.49 -19.31 -8.49
N HIS A 361 -5.77 -19.30 -8.90
CA HIS A 361 -6.83 -18.71 -8.09
C HIS A 361 -7.05 -19.47 -6.78
N ALA A 362 -7.08 -20.81 -6.82
CA ALA A 362 -7.21 -21.64 -5.62
C ALA A 362 -6.05 -21.43 -4.64
N ILE A 363 -4.81 -21.38 -5.12
CA ILE A 363 -3.62 -21.12 -4.28
C ILE A 363 -3.64 -19.69 -3.73
N ALA A 364 -4.08 -18.70 -4.52
CA ALA A 364 -4.25 -17.34 -4.03
C ALA A 364 -5.28 -17.25 -2.89
N ILE A 365 -6.37 -18.02 -2.97
CA ILE A 365 -7.40 -18.11 -1.91
C ILE A 365 -6.87 -18.87 -0.69
N LEU A 366 -6.03 -19.90 -0.87
CA LEU A 366 -5.39 -20.59 0.26
C LEU A 366 -4.64 -19.62 1.16
N ALA A 367 -4.02 -18.57 0.61
CA ALA A 367 -3.29 -17.59 1.42
C ALA A 367 -4.19 -16.74 2.34
N SER A 368 -5.50 -16.66 2.08
CA SER A 368 -6.45 -15.99 2.98
C SER A 368 -7.23 -16.97 3.86
N VAL A 369 -7.46 -18.20 3.39
CA VAL A 369 -8.21 -19.23 4.12
C VAL A 369 -7.33 -19.98 5.12
N ALA A 370 -6.09 -20.30 4.76
CA ALA A 370 -5.22 -21.14 5.57
C ALA A 370 -4.90 -20.57 6.96
N PRO A 371 -4.61 -19.26 7.12
CA PRO A 371 -4.34 -18.69 8.44
C PRO A 371 -5.54 -18.77 9.39
N LEU A 372 -6.77 -18.89 8.87
CA LEU A 372 -7.98 -18.99 9.69
C LEU A 372 -8.34 -20.43 10.05
N LEU A 373 -7.77 -21.42 9.36
CA LEU A 373 -8.11 -22.84 9.46
C LEU A 373 -6.85 -23.69 9.73
N VAL A 374 -6.01 -23.26 10.67
CA VAL A 374 -4.70 -23.88 10.96
C VAL A 374 -4.81 -25.37 11.30
N ASP A 375 -5.79 -25.77 12.10
CA ASP A 375 -6.00 -27.19 12.45
C ASP A 375 -6.26 -28.05 11.19
N LYS A 376 -7.10 -27.55 10.28
CA LYS A 376 -7.40 -28.23 9.02
C LYS A 376 -6.19 -28.22 8.11
N TYR A 377 -5.48 -27.10 8.01
CA TYR A 377 -4.24 -26.95 7.24
C TYR A 377 -3.21 -28.02 7.62
N LEU A 378 -2.93 -28.18 8.92
CA LEU A 378 -2.00 -29.19 9.44
C LEU A 378 -2.53 -30.61 9.21
N SER A 379 -3.82 -30.87 9.47
CA SER A 379 -4.42 -32.18 9.26
C SER A 379 -4.35 -32.66 7.79
N CYS A 380 -4.33 -31.72 6.85
CA CYS A 380 -4.21 -31.97 5.42
C CYS A 380 -2.74 -32.04 4.92
N GLN A 381 -1.75 -31.97 5.82
CA GLN A 381 -0.32 -31.96 5.46
C GLN A 381 0.03 -30.87 4.45
N ALA A 382 -0.58 -29.69 4.59
CA ALA A 382 -0.47 -28.63 3.60
C ALA A 382 0.97 -28.11 3.39
N ASN A 383 1.77 -28.04 4.47
CA ASN A 383 3.20 -27.74 4.38
C ASN A 383 3.92 -28.69 3.41
N THR A 384 3.70 -30.00 3.53
CA THR A 384 4.30 -31.01 2.65
C THR A 384 3.90 -30.81 1.20
N LEU A 385 2.62 -30.58 0.95
CA LEU A 385 2.10 -30.35 -0.40
C LEU A 385 2.72 -29.10 -1.04
N LEU A 386 2.83 -28.00 -0.28
CA LEU A 386 3.42 -26.75 -0.75
C LEU A 386 4.92 -26.87 -1.01
N LEU A 387 5.67 -27.52 -0.13
CA LEU A 387 7.11 -27.75 -0.32
C LEU A 387 7.40 -28.62 -1.56
N VAL A 388 6.67 -29.72 -1.74
CA VAL A 388 6.79 -30.57 -2.94
C VAL A 388 6.40 -29.80 -4.20
N PHE A 389 5.37 -28.95 -4.12
CA PHE A 389 4.95 -28.15 -5.26
C PHE A 389 5.97 -27.05 -5.61
N LEU A 390 6.64 -26.46 -4.62
CA LEU A 390 7.73 -25.52 -4.82
C LEU A 390 8.96 -26.18 -5.46
N GLU A 391 9.27 -27.43 -5.11
CA GLU A 391 10.32 -28.21 -5.79
C GLU A 391 10.02 -28.33 -7.29
N TRP A 392 8.77 -28.67 -7.64
CA TRP A 392 8.32 -28.69 -9.04
C TRP A 392 8.44 -27.34 -9.74
N CYS A 393 8.25 -26.21 -9.02
CA CYS A 393 8.40 -24.86 -9.58
C CYS A 393 9.83 -24.55 -10.04
N ILE A 394 10.84 -25.14 -9.41
CA ILE A 394 12.25 -24.98 -9.78
C ILE A 394 12.70 -26.06 -10.78
N GLY A 395 12.06 -27.23 -10.74
CA GLY A 395 12.35 -28.38 -11.60
C GLY A 395 12.14 -28.11 -13.09
N GLN A 396 12.80 -28.94 -13.91
CA GLN A 396 12.76 -28.89 -15.39
C GLN A 396 11.53 -29.58 -15.99
N ASP A 397 10.58 -30.04 -15.16
CA ASP A 397 9.37 -30.71 -15.63
C ASP A 397 8.58 -29.86 -16.63
N PRO A 398 7.94 -30.49 -17.63
CA PRO A 398 7.20 -29.78 -18.66
C PRO A 398 6.09 -28.92 -18.05
N PHE A 399 6.02 -27.68 -18.51
CA PHE A 399 5.02 -26.72 -18.11
C PHE A 399 4.08 -26.42 -19.28
N PHE A 400 2.77 -26.59 -19.06
CA PHE A 400 1.74 -26.43 -20.09
C PHE A 400 0.91 -25.15 -19.94
N GLY A 401 1.20 -24.34 -18.91
CA GLY A 401 0.50 -23.09 -18.66
C GLY A 401 0.82 -22.02 -19.72
N GLN A 402 -0.11 -21.08 -19.89
CA GLN A 402 -0.05 -19.98 -20.83
C GLN A 402 0.29 -18.65 -20.16
N GLY A 403 0.01 -18.49 -18.86
CA GLY A 403 0.31 -17.26 -18.10
C GLY A 403 -0.51 -16.04 -18.52
N ASN A 404 -1.69 -16.24 -19.11
CA ASN A 404 -2.55 -15.16 -19.62
C ASN A 404 -3.62 -14.69 -18.61
N SER A 405 -3.77 -15.37 -17.48
CA SER A 405 -4.76 -15.04 -16.47
C SER A 405 -4.26 -13.94 -15.52
N PHE A 406 -5.17 -13.32 -14.77
CA PHE A 406 -4.83 -12.31 -13.76
C PHE A 406 -3.76 -12.80 -12.77
N HIS A 407 -4.00 -13.96 -12.15
CA HIS A 407 -3.04 -14.62 -11.26
C HIS A 407 -1.85 -15.24 -12.04
N GLY A 408 -1.92 -15.39 -13.37
CA GLY A 408 -0.86 -15.90 -14.23
C GLY A 408 0.22 -14.89 -14.61
N THR A 409 0.10 -13.64 -14.16
CA THR A 409 1.05 -12.56 -14.48
C THR A 409 2.49 -12.97 -14.11
N GLY A 410 3.42 -12.80 -15.06
CA GLY A 410 4.82 -13.25 -14.93
C GLY A 410 5.07 -14.73 -15.21
N GLY A 411 4.01 -15.55 -15.36
CA GLY A 411 4.08 -17.00 -15.54
C GLY A 411 4.18 -17.50 -16.99
N ARG A 412 4.23 -16.61 -18.00
CA ARG A 412 4.25 -17.06 -19.40
C ARG A 412 5.51 -17.89 -19.68
N GLY A 413 5.32 -19.19 -19.95
CA GLY A 413 6.39 -20.15 -20.21
C GLY A 413 7.25 -20.50 -18.98
N ASN A 414 6.80 -20.18 -17.76
CA ASN A 414 7.55 -20.47 -16.54
C ASN A 414 6.62 -20.71 -15.34
N LYS A 415 7.18 -21.15 -14.21
CA LYS A 415 6.41 -21.51 -13.01
C LYS A 415 6.42 -20.41 -11.93
N LEU A 416 6.84 -19.17 -12.24
CA LEU A 416 7.01 -18.09 -11.25
C LEU A 416 5.70 -17.69 -10.58
N ALA A 417 4.58 -17.67 -11.30
CA ALA A 417 3.28 -17.38 -10.71
C ALA A 417 2.92 -18.43 -9.63
N HIS A 418 3.14 -19.72 -9.92
CA HIS A 418 2.87 -20.82 -8.98
C HIS A 418 3.76 -20.71 -7.74
N MET A 419 5.06 -20.42 -7.94
CA MET A 419 6.02 -20.19 -6.87
C MET A 419 5.58 -19.03 -5.98
N ARG A 420 5.23 -17.88 -6.58
CA ARG A 420 4.76 -16.68 -5.89
C ARG A 420 3.56 -16.98 -4.98
N TYR A 421 2.50 -17.57 -5.52
CA TYR A 421 1.30 -17.82 -4.71
C TYR A 421 1.53 -18.90 -3.65
N SER A 422 2.35 -19.91 -3.92
CA SER A 422 2.67 -20.95 -2.92
C SER A 422 3.47 -20.38 -1.74
N LEU A 423 4.46 -19.52 -2.03
CA LEU A 423 5.20 -18.79 -0.99
C LEU A 423 4.30 -17.83 -0.23
N ARG A 424 3.32 -17.20 -0.88
CA ARG A 424 2.34 -16.35 -0.21
C ARG A 424 1.47 -17.14 0.78
N VAL A 425 1.11 -18.39 0.46
CA VAL A 425 0.44 -19.28 1.42
C VAL A 425 1.34 -19.54 2.62
N LEU A 426 2.59 -20.00 2.40
CA LEU A 426 3.53 -20.26 3.50
C LEU A 426 3.75 -19.02 4.37
N ARG A 427 4.00 -17.87 3.74
CA ARG A 427 4.13 -16.56 4.41
C ARG A 427 2.92 -16.25 5.28
N SER A 428 1.70 -16.45 4.76
CA SER A 428 0.47 -16.10 5.47
C SER A 428 0.26 -16.94 6.73
N VAL A 429 0.62 -18.22 6.70
CA VAL A 429 0.45 -19.12 7.86
C VAL A 429 1.59 -18.93 8.86
N VAL A 430 2.84 -18.78 8.39
CA VAL A 430 4.00 -18.53 9.25
C VAL A 430 3.89 -17.18 9.98
N ALA A 431 3.25 -16.17 9.38
CA ALA A 431 2.98 -14.88 10.02
C ALA A 431 2.07 -14.95 11.26
N LEU A 432 1.45 -16.10 11.55
CA LEU A 432 0.71 -16.34 12.78
C LEU A 432 1.61 -16.62 13.99
N TYR A 433 2.90 -16.92 13.76
CA TYR A 433 3.83 -17.39 14.79
C TYR A 433 3.32 -18.63 15.55
N ASP A 434 2.60 -19.52 14.85
CA ASP A 434 2.12 -20.78 15.42
C ASP A 434 3.25 -21.81 15.47
N ASP A 435 3.58 -22.28 16.68
CA ASP A 435 4.68 -23.21 16.92
C ASP A 435 4.52 -24.54 16.18
N ALA A 436 3.29 -25.07 16.07
CA ALA A 436 3.05 -26.37 15.44
C ALA A 436 3.25 -26.29 13.92
N VAL A 437 2.80 -25.20 13.29
CA VAL A 437 3.07 -24.91 11.88
C VAL A 437 4.56 -24.77 11.63
N ASN A 438 5.24 -23.92 12.41
CA ASN A 438 6.63 -23.59 12.20
C ASN A 438 7.54 -24.80 12.42
N LEU A 439 7.30 -25.57 13.49
CA LEU A 439 8.02 -26.81 13.75
C LEU A 439 7.81 -27.84 12.63
N ASN A 440 6.56 -28.07 12.22
CA ASN A 440 6.24 -29.00 11.14
C ASN A 440 6.89 -28.61 9.80
N LEU A 441 6.98 -27.30 9.50
CA LEU A 441 7.61 -26.80 8.29
C LEU A 441 9.14 -26.97 8.35
N CYS A 442 9.75 -26.67 9.49
CA CYS A 442 11.19 -26.86 9.72
C CYS A 442 11.60 -28.34 9.65
N ASP A 443 10.85 -29.25 10.28
CA ASP A 443 11.14 -30.70 10.29
C ASP A 443 11.13 -31.32 8.88
N GLN A 444 10.47 -30.66 7.92
CA GLN A 444 10.42 -31.07 6.52
C GLN A 444 11.56 -30.49 5.67
N GLY A 445 12.54 -29.81 6.29
CA GLY A 445 13.69 -29.26 5.58
C GLY A 445 13.41 -27.96 4.83
N ALA A 446 12.35 -27.22 5.21
CA ALA A 446 11.96 -25.99 4.51
C ALA A 446 13.07 -24.93 4.44
N ILE A 447 13.90 -24.78 5.48
CA ILE A 447 14.98 -23.77 5.51
C ILE A 447 15.95 -23.98 4.34
N SER A 448 16.48 -25.20 4.18
CA SER A 448 17.41 -25.52 3.09
C SER A 448 16.74 -25.35 1.72
N GLN A 449 15.50 -25.85 1.57
CA GLN A 449 14.79 -25.72 0.31
C GLN A 449 14.54 -24.25 -0.05
N LEU A 450 14.11 -23.42 0.91
CA LEU A 450 13.86 -21.99 0.72
C LEU A 450 15.11 -21.22 0.34
N LEU A 451 16.28 -21.56 0.90
CA LEU A 451 17.57 -20.98 0.49
C LEU A 451 17.89 -21.29 -0.98
N ASP A 452 17.64 -22.53 -1.44
CA ASP A 452 17.80 -22.90 -2.85
C ASP A 452 16.86 -22.11 -3.77
N ILE A 453 15.58 -21.94 -3.36
CA ILE A 453 14.61 -21.12 -4.11
C ILE A 453 15.05 -19.66 -4.16
N LEU A 454 15.54 -19.11 -3.04
CA LEU A 454 15.98 -17.74 -2.92
C LEU A 454 17.17 -17.48 -3.85
N LYS A 455 18.14 -18.39 -3.85
CA LYS A 455 19.31 -18.37 -4.75
C LYS A 455 18.91 -18.44 -6.22
N TYR A 456 17.95 -19.31 -6.55
CA TYR A 456 17.37 -19.39 -7.90
C TYR A 456 16.72 -18.07 -8.31
N ALA A 457 15.87 -17.49 -7.46
CA ALA A 457 15.16 -16.24 -7.73
C ALA A 457 16.12 -15.06 -7.86
N ALA A 458 17.13 -14.97 -6.99
CA ALA A 458 18.17 -13.94 -7.03
C ALA A 458 18.99 -14.02 -8.32
N ASN A 459 19.34 -15.23 -8.77
CA ASN A 459 20.07 -15.41 -10.03
C ASN A 459 19.22 -15.01 -11.25
N LYS A 460 17.94 -15.37 -11.29
CA LYS A 460 17.02 -14.90 -12.34
C LYS A 460 16.85 -13.39 -12.36
N SER A 461 16.83 -12.75 -11.19
CA SER A 461 16.70 -11.30 -11.08
C SER A 461 17.91 -10.56 -11.65
N LYS A 462 19.10 -11.20 -11.73
CA LYS A 462 20.28 -10.62 -12.39
C LYS A 462 20.15 -10.60 -13.91
N GLU A 463 19.41 -11.55 -14.50
CA GLU A 463 19.15 -11.59 -15.94
C GLU A 463 18.11 -10.54 -16.35
N LYS A 464 17.01 -10.48 -15.59
CA LYS A 464 15.92 -9.53 -15.78
C LYS A 464 15.30 -9.19 -14.44
N GLU A 465 15.44 -7.94 -14.03
CA GLU A 465 14.74 -7.43 -12.86
C GLU A 465 13.23 -7.40 -13.12
N ASP A 466 12.48 -7.99 -12.20
CA ASP A 466 11.02 -8.10 -12.23
C ASP A 466 10.48 -7.97 -10.81
N ALA A 467 9.41 -7.20 -10.63
CA ALA A 467 8.78 -6.97 -9.33
C ALA A 467 8.32 -8.29 -8.67
N ILE A 468 7.89 -9.26 -9.49
CA ILE A 468 7.47 -10.59 -9.00
C ILE A 468 8.65 -11.36 -8.40
N LEU A 469 9.83 -11.28 -9.01
CA LEU A 469 11.03 -11.95 -8.49
C LEU A 469 11.50 -11.29 -7.18
N LEU A 470 11.40 -9.96 -7.07
CA LEU A 470 11.72 -9.25 -5.82
C LEU A 470 10.72 -9.60 -4.71
N GLU A 471 9.43 -9.72 -5.03
CA GLU A 471 8.40 -10.17 -4.09
C GLU A 471 8.68 -11.61 -3.61
N ILE A 472 8.98 -12.54 -4.51
CA ILE A 472 9.35 -13.92 -4.16
C ILE A 472 10.54 -13.93 -3.18
N GLN A 473 11.58 -13.15 -3.46
CA GLN A 473 12.75 -13.07 -2.58
C GLN A 473 12.40 -12.49 -1.20
N ALA A 474 11.60 -11.43 -1.15
CA ALA A 474 11.16 -10.81 0.10
C ALA A 474 10.28 -11.75 0.93
N ASP A 475 9.37 -12.51 0.29
CA ASP A 475 8.52 -13.48 0.97
C ASP A 475 9.33 -14.65 1.54
N ILE A 476 10.33 -15.15 0.81
CA ILE A 476 11.22 -16.20 1.32
C ILE A 476 12.02 -15.69 2.53
N LEU A 477 12.61 -14.49 2.43
CA LEU A 477 13.37 -13.89 3.53
C LEU A 477 12.51 -13.74 4.79
N PHE A 478 11.26 -13.27 4.64
CA PHE A 478 10.32 -13.19 5.75
C PHE A 478 9.99 -14.55 6.37
N ILE A 479 9.73 -15.58 5.55
CA ILE A 479 9.49 -16.93 6.06
C ILE A 479 10.71 -17.43 6.84
N LEU A 480 11.92 -17.23 6.31
CA LEU A 480 13.16 -17.62 6.97
C LEU A 480 13.36 -16.87 8.30
N SER A 481 13.07 -15.57 8.35
CA SER A 481 13.11 -14.78 9.59
C SER A 481 12.30 -15.43 10.70
N VAL A 482 11.02 -15.68 10.43
CA VAL A 482 10.09 -16.22 11.45
C VAL A 482 10.48 -17.65 11.83
N LEU A 483 10.90 -18.48 10.88
CA LEU A 483 11.29 -19.86 11.19
C LEU A 483 12.53 -19.92 12.09
N CYS A 484 13.50 -19.02 11.90
CA CYS A 484 14.75 -19.02 12.65
C CYS A 484 14.72 -18.18 13.92
N GLU A 485 13.66 -17.39 14.14
CA GLU A 485 13.53 -16.53 15.30
C GLU A 485 13.64 -17.34 16.61
N ASN A 486 14.51 -16.90 17.52
CA ASN A 486 14.72 -17.51 18.84
C ASN A 486 15.14 -19.00 18.88
N ASP A 487 15.50 -19.63 17.76
CA ASP A 487 15.93 -21.04 17.71
C ASP A 487 17.35 -21.20 17.12
N LEU A 488 18.30 -21.59 17.98
CA LEU A 488 19.72 -21.72 17.59
C LEU A 488 19.95 -22.78 16.51
N HIS A 489 19.28 -23.93 16.57
CA HIS A 489 19.48 -25.01 15.60
C HIS A 489 19.00 -24.59 14.21
N ARG A 490 17.88 -23.86 14.13
CA ARG A 490 17.36 -23.33 12.85
C ARG A 490 18.27 -22.25 12.27
N LYS A 491 18.86 -21.40 13.11
CA LYS A 491 19.91 -20.44 12.70
C LYS A 491 21.17 -21.15 12.20
N GLU A 492 21.55 -22.27 12.82
CA GLU A 492 22.66 -23.11 12.34
C GLU A 492 22.36 -23.75 10.98
N LEU A 493 21.09 -24.09 10.67
CA LEU A 493 20.69 -24.54 9.34
C LEU A 493 20.76 -23.42 8.29
N PHE A 494 20.47 -22.17 8.68
CA PHE A 494 20.63 -21.01 7.80
C PHE A 494 22.11 -20.79 7.41
N SER A 495 23.01 -20.95 8.39
CA SER A 495 24.46 -21.12 8.21
C SER A 495 25.15 -20.04 7.34
N TYR A 496 26.31 -20.41 6.76
CA TYR A 496 27.08 -19.61 5.82
C TYR A 496 26.34 -19.35 4.50
N GLU A 497 25.49 -20.29 4.04
CA GLU A 497 24.79 -20.16 2.76
C GLU A 497 23.78 -19.01 2.80
N GLY A 498 22.99 -18.93 3.88
CA GLY A 498 22.08 -17.82 4.06
C GLY A 498 22.80 -16.47 4.14
N VAL A 499 23.94 -16.41 4.83
CA VAL A 499 24.78 -15.19 4.88
C VAL A 499 25.30 -14.79 3.50
N ASP A 500 25.82 -15.72 2.71
CA ASP A 500 26.32 -15.44 1.36
C ASP A 500 25.21 -14.91 0.42
N ILE A 501 23.96 -15.34 0.65
CA ILE A 501 22.80 -14.84 -0.09
C ILE A 501 22.37 -13.44 0.39
N LEU A 502 22.47 -13.13 1.69
CA LEU A 502 22.11 -11.81 2.26
C LEU A 502 23.06 -10.69 1.83
N ILE A 503 24.36 -10.97 1.72
CA ILE A 503 25.38 -9.95 1.43
C ILE A 503 25.04 -9.13 0.16
N PRO A 504 24.72 -9.73 -1.00
CA PRO A 504 24.30 -8.99 -2.20
C PRO A 504 23.07 -8.11 -2.02
N PHE A 505 22.11 -8.49 -1.16
CA PHE A 505 20.92 -7.68 -0.90
C PHE A 505 21.25 -6.42 -0.08
N ILE A 506 22.16 -6.56 0.89
CA ILE A 506 22.64 -5.44 1.72
C ILE A 506 23.59 -4.54 0.89
N GLN A 507 24.37 -5.10 -0.03
CA GLN A 507 25.26 -4.39 -0.96
C GLN A 507 24.54 -3.68 -2.13
N MET A 508 23.20 -3.74 -2.18
CA MET A 508 22.43 -3.19 -3.28
C MET A 508 22.68 -1.69 -3.48
N ASP A 509 22.76 -1.24 -4.73
CA ASP A 509 22.86 0.19 -5.06
C ASP A 509 21.69 0.98 -4.44
N PRO A 510 21.97 1.94 -3.54
CA PRO A 510 20.93 2.76 -2.88
C PRO A 510 19.99 3.48 -3.85
N LYS A 511 20.41 3.74 -5.10
CA LYS A 511 19.54 4.36 -6.11
C LYS A 511 18.33 3.47 -6.47
N LYS A 512 18.46 2.15 -6.33
CA LYS A 512 17.37 1.19 -6.62
C LYS A 512 16.21 1.28 -5.63
N LEU A 513 16.45 1.83 -4.42
CA LEU A 513 15.42 2.07 -3.40
C LEU A 513 14.28 2.95 -3.93
N TYR A 514 14.58 3.82 -4.91
CA TYR A 514 13.61 4.73 -5.52
C TYR A 514 13.07 4.25 -6.88
N SER A 515 13.37 3.01 -7.30
CA SER A 515 12.97 2.52 -8.63
C SER A 515 11.48 2.17 -8.76
N GLY A 516 10.76 2.03 -7.63
CA GLY A 516 9.36 1.60 -7.61
C GLY A 516 9.14 0.10 -7.85
N LEU A 517 10.19 -0.70 -8.05
CA LEU A 517 10.09 -2.15 -8.31
C LEU A 517 9.91 -3.02 -7.05
N GLY A 518 10.13 -2.47 -5.85
CA GLY A 518 10.02 -3.20 -4.58
C GLY A 518 11.34 -3.46 -3.84
N HIS A 519 12.45 -2.89 -4.30
CA HIS A 519 13.78 -3.01 -3.65
C HIS A 519 13.80 -2.59 -2.18
N ASN A 520 12.97 -1.62 -1.77
CA ASN A 520 12.84 -1.24 -0.36
C ASN A 520 12.35 -2.42 0.48
N CYS A 521 11.26 -3.07 0.05
CA CYS A 521 10.69 -4.22 0.76
C CYS A 521 11.69 -5.38 0.83
N LEU A 522 12.43 -5.62 -0.25
CA LEU A 522 13.47 -6.65 -0.28
C LEU A 522 14.60 -6.34 0.72
N LEU A 523 15.09 -5.10 0.77
CA LEU A 523 16.13 -4.71 1.72
C LEU A 523 15.64 -4.80 3.17
N PHE A 524 14.42 -4.36 3.47
CA PHE A 524 13.82 -4.52 4.79
C PHE A 524 13.72 -6.00 5.19
N SER A 525 13.27 -6.86 4.27
CA SER A 525 13.18 -8.30 4.53
C SER A 525 14.56 -8.94 4.71
N ALA A 526 15.58 -8.46 4.00
CA ALA A 526 16.97 -8.93 4.17
C ALA A 526 17.56 -8.50 5.52
N LEU A 527 17.30 -7.27 5.97
CA LEU A 527 17.74 -6.78 7.27
C LEU A 527 17.01 -7.47 8.43
N ASP A 528 15.71 -7.72 8.28
CA ASP A 528 14.92 -8.51 9.23
C ASP A 528 15.40 -9.98 9.30
N CYS A 529 15.69 -10.58 8.15
CA CYS A 529 16.27 -11.93 8.08
C CYS A 529 17.68 -11.97 8.66
N LEU A 530 18.50 -10.92 8.48
CA LEU A 530 19.79 -10.81 9.16
C LEU A 530 19.60 -10.79 10.69
N TRP A 531 18.67 -9.98 11.19
CA TRP A 531 18.38 -9.89 12.62
C TRP A 531 17.92 -11.25 13.16
N SER A 532 16.95 -11.87 12.51
CA SER A 532 16.31 -13.09 13.01
C SER A 532 17.18 -14.34 12.83
N CYS A 533 17.87 -14.49 11.69
CA CYS A 533 18.58 -15.72 11.34
C CYS A 533 20.07 -15.73 11.70
N VAL A 534 20.73 -14.57 11.81
CA VAL A 534 22.19 -14.49 12.00
C VAL A 534 22.56 -14.11 13.43
N ILE A 535 21.92 -13.08 13.99
CA ILE A 535 22.24 -12.59 15.33
C ILE A 535 21.92 -13.69 16.37
N GLY A 536 22.84 -13.89 17.32
CA GLY A 536 22.77 -14.93 18.34
C GLY A 536 23.30 -16.30 17.88
N CYS A 537 23.66 -16.48 16.61
CA CYS A 537 24.31 -17.69 16.11
C CYS A 537 25.79 -17.41 15.85
N TYR A 538 26.67 -17.90 16.74
CA TYR A 538 28.11 -17.62 16.69
C TYR A 538 28.76 -17.88 15.32
N ILE A 539 28.39 -18.99 14.66
CA ILE A 539 28.96 -19.38 13.35
C ILE A 539 28.53 -18.39 12.26
N ALA A 540 27.25 -18.02 12.24
CA ALA A 540 26.70 -17.11 11.23
C ALA A 540 27.20 -15.67 11.46
N GLU A 541 27.26 -15.22 12.71
CA GLU A 541 27.81 -13.91 13.07
C GLU A 541 29.27 -13.77 12.65
N ASP A 542 30.13 -14.71 13.06
CA ASP A 542 31.56 -14.66 12.72
C ASP A 542 31.75 -14.64 11.20
N TYR A 543 31.01 -15.45 10.45
CA TYR A 543 31.09 -15.45 8.99
C TYR A 543 30.58 -14.13 8.38
N PHE A 544 29.51 -13.54 8.92
CA PHE A 544 29.04 -12.21 8.48
C PHE A 544 30.08 -11.11 8.74
N LEU A 545 30.79 -11.18 9.87
CA LEU A 545 31.91 -10.28 10.18
C LEU A 545 33.05 -10.44 9.17
N GLU A 546 33.45 -11.68 8.85
CA GLU A 546 34.47 -12.00 7.85
C GLU A 546 34.12 -11.44 6.46
N LYS A 547 32.83 -11.42 6.11
CA LYS A 547 32.30 -10.83 4.86
C LYS A 547 32.16 -9.31 4.89
N GLN A 548 32.73 -8.65 5.90
CA GLN A 548 32.63 -7.20 6.11
C GLN A 548 31.19 -6.71 6.29
N GLY A 549 30.28 -7.56 6.79
CA GLY A 549 28.86 -7.27 6.92
C GLY A 549 28.55 -6.00 7.72
N ILE A 550 29.30 -5.75 8.80
CA ILE A 550 29.17 -4.53 9.61
C ILE A 550 29.50 -3.26 8.82
N PHE A 551 30.46 -3.32 7.89
CA PHE A 551 30.83 -2.18 7.05
C PHE A 551 29.67 -1.82 6.13
N LEU A 552 29.03 -2.85 5.54
CA LEU A 552 27.86 -2.67 4.67
C LEU A 552 26.67 -2.06 5.42
N LEU A 553 26.43 -2.48 6.66
CA LEU A 553 25.38 -1.89 7.50
C LEU A 553 25.67 -0.42 7.80
N LEU A 554 26.92 -0.05 8.08
CA LEU A 554 27.32 1.32 8.33
C LEU A 554 27.26 2.19 7.07
N ASP A 555 27.58 1.64 5.90
CA ASP A 555 27.41 2.31 4.61
C ASP A 555 25.92 2.61 4.33
N LEU A 556 25.02 1.67 4.61
CA LEU A 556 23.58 1.90 4.54
C LEU A 556 23.09 2.92 5.57
N LEU A 557 23.62 2.88 6.79
CA LEU A 557 23.32 3.86 7.83
C LEU A 557 23.76 5.28 7.43
N ALA A 558 24.87 5.39 6.70
CA ALA A 558 25.40 6.67 6.19
C ALA A 558 24.48 7.34 5.15
N LEU A 559 23.52 6.61 4.58
CA LEU A 559 22.46 7.18 3.72
C LEU A 559 21.46 8.04 4.50
N LYS A 560 21.39 7.89 5.83
CA LYS A 560 20.54 8.68 6.74
C LYS A 560 19.05 8.62 6.41
N GLN A 561 18.57 7.49 5.88
CA GLN A 561 17.15 7.27 5.63
C GLN A 561 16.43 6.86 6.92
N LYS A 562 15.49 7.68 7.42
CA LYS A 562 14.85 7.53 8.74
C LYS A 562 14.38 6.10 9.08
N ASN A 563 13.61 5.48 8.19
CA ASN A 563 13.05 4.14 8.42
C ASN A 563 14.13 3.04 8.47
N LEU A 564 15.19 3.17 7.67
CA LEU A 564 16.31 2.21 7.67
C LEU A 564 17.22 2.43 8.87
N CYS A 565 17.47 3.68 9.26
CA CYS A 565 18.32 4.02 10.40
C CYS A 565 17.84 3.30 11.66
N ASN A 566 16.54 3.34 11.96
CA ASN A 566 16.00 2.72 13.16
C ASN A 566 16.24 1.20 13.21
N LEU A 567 16.06 0.52 12.07
CA LEU A 567 16.27 -0.92 11.94
C LEU A 567 17.77 -1.26 12.03
N ILE A 568 18.61 -0.63 11.22
CA ILE A 568 20.06 -0.88 11.17
C ILE A 568 20.69 -0.60 12.54
N LEU A 569 20.30 0.47 13.23
CA LEU A 569 20.80 0.76 14.57
C LEU A 569 20.39 -0.32 15.57
N GLY A 570 19.19 -0.92 15.45
CA GLY A 570 18.78 -2.06 16.28
C GLY A 570 19.68 -3.28 16.06
N ILE A 571 19.87 -3.65 14.79
CA ILE A 571 20.74 -4.76 14.37
C ILE A 571 22.18 -4.53 14.86
N LEU A 572 22.74 -3.32 14.70
CA LEU A 572 24.08 -2.99 15.15
C LEU A 572 24.21 -3.04 16.68
N VAL A 573 23.19 -2.59 17.43
CA VAL A 573 23.19 -2.67 18.89
C VAL A 573 23.38 -4.12 19.31
N GLU A 574 22.59 -5.05 18.79
CA GLU A 574 22.68 -6.47 19.16
C GLU A 574 23.98 -7.12 18.68
N PHE A 575 24.42 -6.86 17.44
CA PHE A 575 25.73 -7.37 16.98
C PHE A 575 26.89 -6.95 17.88
N CYS A 576 26.85 -5.73 18.44
CA CYS A 576 27.92 -5.26 19.32
C CYS A 576 27.95 -5.94 20.70
N ASP A 577 27.04 -6.88 20.99
CA ASP A 577 27.27 -7.85 22.09
C ASP A 577 28.46 -8.78 21.80
N ASN A 578 28.78 -8.97 20.52
CA ASN A 578 30.03 -9.62 20.08
C ASN A 578 31.18 -8.58 20.03
N PRO A 579 32.25 -8.74 20.84
CA PRO A 579 33.37 -7.80 20.85
C PRO A 579 34.07 -7.63 19.50
N LYS A 580 34.05 -8.64 18.63
CA LYS A 580 34.60 -8.56 17.27
C LYS A 580 33.82 -7.55 16.42
N ALA A 581 32.49 -7.52 16.55
CA ALA A 581 31.65 -6.56 15.84
C ALA A 581 31.98 -5.11 16.26
N THR A 582 32.19 -4.86 17.55
CA THR A 582 32.61 -3.54 18.08
C THR A 582 33.94 -3.09 17.47
N SER A 583 34.88 -4.02 17.26
CA SER A 583 36.15 -3.74 16.56
C SER A 583 35.92 -3.38 15.08
N HIS A 584 35.00 -4.07 14.39
CA HIS A 584 34.62 -3.75 13.01
C HIS A 584 33.97 -2.36 12.91
N VAL A 585 33.06 -2.01 13.83
CA VAL A 585 32.45 -0.68 13.87
C VAL A 585 33.50 0.41 14.08
N SER A 586 34.50 0.17 14.95
CA SER A 586 35.57 1.13 15.25
C SER A 586 36.55 1.34 14.09
N THR A 587 36.71 0.32 13.23
CA THR A 587 37.62 0.35 12.08
C THR A 587 36.96 0.87 10.80
N TRP A 588 35.63 0.89 10.72
CA TRP A 588 34.90 1.42 9.57
C TRP A 588 35.27 2.89 9.26
N ARG A 589 35.38 3.19 7.96
CA ARG A 589 35.62 4.53 7.41
C ARG A 589 34.69 4.74 6.23
N GLY A 590 33.79 5.71 6.35
CA GLY A 590 32.85 6.11 5.30
C GLY A 590 33.45 7.12 4.32
N GLU A 591 32.58 7.76 3.54
CA GLU A 591 32.98 8.83 2.62
C GLU A 591 33.73 9.95 3.37
N LYS A 592 34.83 10.43 2.77
CA LYS A 592 35.72 11.45 3.37
C LYS A 592 36.33 11.05 4.71
N ASP A 593 36.62 9.76 4.90
CA ASP A 593 37.23 9.20 6.11
C ASP A 593 36.37 9.40 7.37
N GLN A 594 35.03 9.45 7.20
CA GLN A 594 34.09 9.57 8.31
C GLN A 594 34.17 8.33 9.22
N THR A 595 34.35 8.54 10.52
CA THR A 595 34.36 7.45 11.51
C THR A 595 32.93 7.09 11.97
N ALA A 596 32.72 5.86 12.45
CA ALA A 596 31.41 5.42 12.94
C ALA A 596 30.90 6.31 14.09
N ALA A 597 31.78 6.68 15.02
CA ALA A 597 31.45 7.62 16.11
C ALA A 597 30.97 8.97 15.57
N ASN A 598 31.65 9.52 14.57
CA ASN A 598 31.23 10.77 13.92
C ASN A 598 29.84 10.64 13.28
N LEU A 599 29.57 9.53 12.57
CA LEU A 599 28.26 9.25 11.97
C LEU A 599 27.15 9.17 13.04
N LEU A 600 27.35 8.43 14.13
CA LEU A 600 26.36 8.28 15.21
C LEU A 600 26.05 9.63 15.88
N ILE A 601 27.07 10.47 16.11
CA ILE A 601 26.91 11.83 16.67
C ILE A 601 26.21 12.78 15.68
N GLN A 602 26.42 12.60 14.37
CA GLN A 602 25.67 13.34 13.36
C GLN A 602 24.19 12.95 13.34
N LEU A 603 23.89 11.65 13.40
CA LEU A 603 22.52 11.15 13.47
C LEU A 603 21.79 11.65 14.71
N TRP A 604 22.48 11.71 15.86
CA TRP A 604 21.93 12.30 17.08
C TRP A 604 21.47 13.75 16.87
N ARG A 605 22.32 14.58 16.27
CA ARG A 605 22.00 15.99 16.01
C ARG A 605 20.82 16.13 15.04
N GLN A 606 20.74 15.26 14.04
CA GLN A 606 19.63 15.24 13.10
C GLN A 606 18.32 14.88 13.81
N GLU A 607 18.34 13.86 14.68
CA GLU A 607 17.18 13.46 15.47
C GLU A 607 16.72 14.57 16.44
N GLU A 608 17.66 15.23 17.12
CA GLU A 608 17.34 16.38 17.99
C GLU A 608 16.70 17.55 17.23
N LEU A 609 17.17 17.82 16.01
CA LEU A 609 16.59 18.84 15.14
C LEU A 609 15.13 18.49 14.79
N GLU A 610 14.86 17.23 14.43
CA GLU A 610 13.52 16.75 14.10
C GLU A 610 12.57 16.76 15.30
N LEU A 611 13.07 16.42 16.49
CA LEU A 611 12.30 16.50 17.75
C LEU A 611 12.09 17.96 18.24
N GLY A 612 12.77 18.93 17.64
CA GLY A 612 12.68 20.34 17.98
C GLY A 612 13.40 20.70 19.29
N VAL A 613 14.46 19.96 19.65
CA VAL A 613 15.29 20.24 20.82
C VAL A 613 16.10 21.52 20.59
N LYS A 614 16.01 22.47 21.52
CA LYS A 614 16.70 23.78 21.39
C LYS A 614 18.17 23.68 21.77
N ARG A 615 19.04 24.14 20.87
CA ARG A 615 20.50 24.25 21.05
C ARG A 615 20.96 25.68 20.73
N ASP A 616 22.09 26.10 21.28
CA ASP A 616 22.71 27.37 20.88
C ASP A 616 23.46 27.24 19.54
N GLN A 617 24.06 28.34 19.05
CA GLN A 617 24.78 28.35 17.77
C GLN A 617 26.00 27.38 17.72
N HIS A 618 26.51 26.95 18.87
CA HIS A 618 27.62 26.02 18.98
C HIS A 618 27.17 24.59 19.34
N GLY A 619 25.86 24.34 19.48
CA GLY A 619 25.31 23.03 19.84
C GLY A 619 25.22 22.76 21.35
N ARG A 620 25.39 23.78 22.20
CA ARG A 620 25.35 23.64 23.67
C ARG A 620 23.94 23.54 24.23
N ILE A 621 23.83 23.03 25.45
CA ILE A 621 22.58 23.01 26.22
C ILE A 621 22.14 24.45 26.54
N VAL A 622 20.89 24.78 26.20
CA VAL A 622 20.26 26.07 26.54
C VAL A 622 19.39 25.93 27.79
N ASP A 623 18.63 24.84 27.88
CA ASP A 623 17.72 24.54 28.99
C ASP A 623 18.39 23.54 29.93
N MET A 624 18.96 24.03 31.04
CA MET A 624 19.66 23.18 32.01
C MET A 624 18.71 22.24 32.76
N LYS A 625 17.42 22.59 32.90
CA LYS A 625 16.42 21.78 33.59
C LYS A 625 15.88 20.65 32.73
N ARG A 626 15.69 20.92 31.43
CA ARG A 626 15.21 19.94 30.45
C ARG A 626 16.11 19.91 29.20
N PRO A 627 17.32 19.32 29.30
CA PRO A 627 18.35 19.45 28.27
C PRO A 627 18.05 18.74 26.95
N ILE A 628 17.23 17.69 26.97
CA ILE A 628 16.94 16.84 25.80
C ILE A 628 15.44 16.75 25.49
N ALA A 629 14.62 17.54 26.18
CA ALA A 629 13.17 17.51 26.03
C ALA A 629 12.76 18.03 24.65
N SER A 630 11.88 17.27 23.99
CA SER A 630 11.35 17.60 22.67
C SER A 630 10.41 18.81 22.74
N SER A 631 10.16 19.42 21.59
CA SER A 631 9.18 20.51 21.46
C SER A 631 7.77 20.09 21.88
N PHE A 632 7.38 18.85 21.56
CA PHE A 632 6.10 18.26 21.94
C PHE A 632 5.97 18.09 23.46
N GLN A 633 6.98 17.52 24.12
CA GLN A 633 6.98 17.33 25.58
C GLN A 633 6.89 18.65 26.36
N LYS A 634 7.32 19.78 25.76
CA LYS A 634 7.17 21.11 26.35
C LYS A 634 5.77 21.70 26.20
N GLN A 635 5.01 21.27 25.20
CA GLN A 635 3.64 21.73 24.92
C GLN A 635 2.57 20.86 25.57
N GLN A 636 2.96 19.67 26.02
CA GLN A 636 2.08 18.70 26.61
C GLN A 636 1.53 19.17 27.97
N GLU A 637 0.21 19.10 28.12
CA GLU A 637 -0.47 19.29 29.40
C GLU A 637 -0.27 18.07 30.30
N VAL A 638 -0.25 18.30 31.61
CA VAL A 638 -0.12 17.23 32.61
C VAL A 638 -1.46 16.51 32.68
N ILE A 639 -1.49 15.26 32.21
CA ILE A 639 -2.69 14.41 32.27
C ILE A 639 -2.34 13.23 33.17
N PRO A 640 -2.99 13.07 34.34
CA PRO A 640 -2.79 11.91 35.19
C PRO A 640 -3.18 10.63 34.46
N MET A 641 -2.32 9.62 34.52
CA MET A 641 -2.51 8.34 33.84
C MET A 641 -2.46 7.18 34.83
N PRO A 642 -3.13 6.05 34.57
CA PRO A 642 -3.03 4.88 35.44
C PRO A 642 -1.57 4.43 35.61
N ALA A 643 -1.21 3.95 36.80
CA ALA A 643 0.16 3.48 37.11
C ALA A 643 0.66 2.33 36.20
N SER A 644 -0.23 1.68 35.46
CA SER A 644 0.10 0.68 34.44
C SER A 644 0.59 1.28 33.12
N CYS A 645 0.41 2.59 32.90
CA CYS A 645 0.80 3.27 31.69
C CYS A 645 2.24 3.81 31.84
N PRO A 646 3.13 3.57 30.86
CA PRO A 646 4.44 4.18 30.85
C PRO A 646 4.32 5.71 30.72
N SER A 647 5.25 6.45 31.35
CA SER A 647 5.30 7.91 31.20
C SER A 647 5.63 8.31 29.76
N PHE A 648 5.32 9.56 29.38
CA PHE A 648 5.61 10.06 28.04
C PHE A 648 7.11 10.03 27.74
N ALA A 649 7.96 10.38 28.71
CA ALA A 649 9.40 10.26 28.57
C ALA A 649 9.85 8.83 28.25
N ILE A 650 9.15 7.80 28.74
CA ILE A 650 9.43 6.39 28.44
C ILE A 650 8.91 6.02 27.05
N MET A 651 7.68 6.41 26.70
CA MET A 651 7.12 6.14 25.37
C MET A 651 8.02 6.70 24.26
N GLU A 652 8.52 7.92 24.44
CA GLU A 652 9.40 8.59 23.48
C GLU A 652 10.70 7.81 23.20
N ILE A 653 11.20 7.01 24.16
CA ILE A 653 12.40 6.17 23.97
C ILE A 653 12.17 5.15 22.84
N SER A 654 10.96 4.63 22.70
CA SER A 654 10.61 3.65 21.68
C SER A 654 10.34 4.26 20.30
N GLU A 655 10.02 5.56 20.26
CA GLU A 655 9.61 6.27 19.04
C GLU A 655 10.77 6.89 18.26
N ASN A 656 11.93 7.10 18.92
CA ASN A 656 13.10 7.72 18.31
C ASN A 656 14.36 6.84 18.37
N ILE A 657 15.40 7.25 17.64
CA ILE A 657 16.65 6.48 17.54
C ILE A 657 17.68 6.79 18.65
N ARG A 658 17.40 7.74 19.56
CA ARG A 658 18.39 8.26 20.52
C ARG A 658 18.92 7.17 21.45
N ALA A 659 18.05 6.30 21.96
CA ALA A 659 18.46 5.21 22.84
C ALA A 659 19.37 4.20 22.15
N LYS A 660 19.13 3.91 20.86
CA LYS A 660 19.99 3.01 20.07
C LYS A 660 21.37 3.64 19.80
N LEU A 661 21.40 4.94 19.47
CA LEU A 661 22.65 5.69 19.30
C LEU A 661 23.47 5.74 20.59
N TYR A 662 22.81 6.01 21.72
CA TYR A 662 23.43 5.98 23.05
C TYR A 662 24.01 4.60 23.35
N SER A 663 23.23 3.54 23.16
CA SER A 663 23.66 2.16 23.42
C SER A 663 24.88 1.77 22.59
N LEU A 664 24.94 2.14 21.31
CA LEU A 664 26.11 1.88 20.47
C LEU A 664 27.36 2.63 20.95
N LEU A 665 27.21 3.90 21.32
CA LEU A 665 28.33 4.70 21.84
C LEU A 665 28.81 4.18 23.20
N CYS A 666 27.93 3.64 24.04
CA CYS A 666 28.33 2.91 25.25
C CYS A 666 29.18 1.68 24.95
N LYS A 667 28.83 0.91 23.92
CA LYS A 667 29.58 -0.29 23.51
C LYS A 667 30.93 0.05 22.87
N LEU A 668 31.02 1.15 22.14
CA LEU A 668 32.29 1.66 21.59
C LEU A 668 33.20 2.29 22.66
N GLY A 669 32.60 2.81 23.72
CA GLY A 669 33.27 3.63 24.72
C GLY A 669 33.30 5.12 24.34
N PHE A 670 33.30 5.98 25.34
CA PHE A 670 33.33 7.44 25.17
C PHE A 670 34.74 8.01 25.09
N GLU A 671 35.77 7.17 25.20
CA GLU A 671 37.17 7.56 25.27
C GLU A 671 37.91 7.28 23.96
N ASN A 672 38.83 8.15 23.56
CA ASN A 672 39.73 7.97 22.40
C ASN A 672 39.02 7.72 21.05
N LEU A 673 37.83 8.30 20.85
CA LEU A 673 37.10 8.22 19.58
C LEU A 673 37.81 9.05 18.48
N PRO A 674 38.25 8.43 17.36
CA PRO A 674 39.02 9.12 16.34
C PRO A 674 38.13 10.01 15.45
N GLY A 675 38.72 11.08 14.91
CA GLY A 675 38.10 11.92 13.88
C GLY A 675 36.96 12.81 14.37
N LEU A 676 36.86 13.08 15.67
CA LEU A 676 35.85 13.96 16.25
C LEU A 676 36.31 15.42 16.27
N SER A 677 35.44 16.32 15.80
CA SER A 677 35.60 17.77 15.96
C SER A 677 35.15 18.22 17.35
N ALA A 678 35.50 19.44 17.76
CA ALA A 678 35.01 20.00 19.03
C ALA A 678 33.47 20.06 19.10
N LYS A 679 32.79 20.33 17.97
CA LYS A 679 31.32 20.27 17.90
C LYS A 679 30.79 18.86 18.17
N ASP A 680 31.52 17.83 17.76
CA ASP A 680 31.17 16.45 18.06
C ASP A 680 31.37 16.15 19.54
N PHE A 681 32.46 16.61 20.16
CA PHE A 681 32.68 16.50 21.62
C PHE A 681 31.62 17.23 22.45
N VAL A 682 31.17 18.42 22.00
CA VAL A 682 30.06 19.15 22.61
C VAL A 682 28.78 18.30 22.61
N THR A 683 28.50 17.63 21.49
CA THR A 683 27.33 16.74 21.38
C THR A 683 27.52 15.48 22.21
N LEU A 684 28.72 14.89 22.20
CA LEU A 684 29.06 13.68 22.94
C LEU A 684 28.89 13.85 24.46
N ALA A 685 29.18 15.05 24.98
CA ALA A 685 28.94 15.39 26.38
C ALA A 685 27.46 15.27 26.78
N ILE A 686 26.54 15.57 25.86
CA ILE A 686 25.09 15.37 26.05
C ILE A 686 24.76 13.88 26.01
N ILE A 687 25.24 13.17 24.97
CA ILE A 687 24.94 11.75 24.77
C ILE A 687 25.40 10.92 25.98
N ARG A 688 26.59 11.19 26.51
CA ARG A 688 27.15 10.51 27.69
C ARG A 688 26.22 10.57 28.91
N ARG A 689 25.38 11.61 29.00
CA ARG A 689 24.42 11.86 30.09
C ARG A 689 22.96 11.61 29.67
N TYR A 690 22.72 10.94 28.55
CA TYR A 690 21.37 10.71 28.03
C TYR A 690 20.42 10.06 29.04
N ILE A 691 20.85 8.97 29.69
CA ILE A 691 20.03 8.26 30.69
C ILE A 691 19.77 9.15 31.91
N ASP A 692 20.79 9.88 32.39
CA ASP A 692 20.63 10.82 33.50
C ASP A 692 19.54 11.87 33.19
N PHE A 693 19.52 12.38 31.95
CA PHE A 693 18.51 13.34 31.51
C PHE A 693 17.12 12.71 31.32
N LYS A 694 17.00 11.50 30.74
CA LYS A 694 15.70 10.83 30.59
C LYS A 694 15.10 10.46 31.95
N VAL A 695 15.91 10.00 32.90
CA VAL A 695 15.46 9.78 34.28
C VAL A 695 14.94 11.08 34.90
N GLY A 696 15.63 12.20 34.66
CA GLY A 696 15.17 13.53 35.09
C GLY A 696 13.84 13.97 34.48
N GLU A 697 13.58 13.63 33.21
CA GLU A 697 12.29 13.88 32.56
C GLU A 697 11.16 13.07 33.19
N VAL A 698 11.38 11.77 33.45
CA VAL A 698 10.40 10.91 34.14
C VAL A 698 10.05 11.46 35.53
N TRP A 699 11.06 11.85 36.31
CA TRP A 699 10.83 12.48 37.62
C TRP A 699 10.10 13.81 37.50
N SER A 700 10.36 14.59 36.46
CA SER A 700 9.66 15.85 36.21
C SER A 700 8.18 15.63 35.88
N GLU A 701 7.87 14.60 35.09
CA GLU A 701 6.51 14.18 34.74
C GLU A 701 5.77 13.71 35.99
N LEU A 702 6.38 12.81 36.77
CA LEU A 702 5.82 12.29 38.03
C LEU A 702 5.58 13.41 39.05
N CYS A 703 6.54 14.34 39.22
CA CYS A 703 6.37 15.50 40.09
C CYS A 703 5.22 16.40 39.66
N ALA A 704 4.95 16.51 38.36
CA ALA A 704 3.88 17.33 37.83
C ALA A 704 2.52 16.65 38.04
N GLU A 705 2.42 15.35 37.74
CA GLU A 705 1.22 14.53 37.96
C GLU A 705 0.82 14.49 39.45
N LEU A 706 1.80 14.27 40.34
CA LEU A 706 1.55 14.27 41.79
C LEU A 706 0.95 15.59 42.28
N LYS A 707 1.31 16.75 41.68
CA LYS A 707 0.79 18.06 42.09
C LYS A 707 -0.65 18.30 41.63
N GLU A 708 -1.09 17.64 40.57
CA GLU A 708 -2.47 17.75 40.07
C GLU A 708 -3.43 16.91 40.92
N GLU A 709 -3.02 15.71 41.34
CA GLU A 709 -3.90 14.79 42.09
C GLU A 709 -3.70 14.80 43.61
N PHE A 710 -2.48 15.07 44.07
CA PHE A 710 -2.08 14.87 45.46
C PHE A 710 -1.29 16.06 46.04
N ARG A 711 -1.12 16.06 47.36
CA ARG A 711 -0.18 16.94 48.06
C ARG A 711 0.81 16.07 48.84
N PRO A 712 2.09 16.02 48.45
CA PRO A 712 3.11 15.28 49.19
C PRO A 712 3.23 15.77 50.64
N VAL A 713 3.63 14.89 51.56
CA VAL A 713 4.02 15.29 52.92
C VAL A 713 5.36 16.01 52.90
N GLU A 714 5.67 16.80 53.93
CA GLU A 714 6.89 17.65 53.96
C GLU A 714 8.18 16.87 53.64
N SER A 715 8.34 15.67 54.21
CA SER A 715 9.49 14.80 53.94
C SER A 715 9.59 14.37 52.47
N ASP A 716 8.46 14.11 51.81
CA ASP A 716 8.44 13.70 50.39
C ASP A 716 8.62 14.91 49.48
N GLU A 717 8.08 16.08 49.86
CA GLU A 717 8.28 17.34 49.14
C GLU A 717 9.76 17.75 49.12
N GLU A 718 10.46 17.61 50.25
CA GLU A 718 11.91 17.81 50.33
C GLU A 718 12.67 16.81 49.45
N ALA A 719 12.30 15.53 49.49
CA ALA A 719 12.92 14.50 48.66
C ALA A 719 12.72 14.76 47.15
N LEU A 720 11.49 15.10 46.71
CA LEU A 720 11.18 15.44 45.33
C LEU A 720 11.94 16.69 44.86
N LYS A 721 12.15 17.66 45.75
CA LYS A 721 12.96 18.85 45.45
C LYS A 721 14.42 18.48 45.20
N VAL A 722 15.03 17.66 46.06
CA VAL A 722 16.40 17.18 45.85
C VAL A 722 16.51 16.37 44.55
N ILE A 723 15.54 15.48 44.27
CA ILE A 723 15.52 14.68 43.04
C ILE A 723 15.44 15.59 41.80
N SER A 724 14.66 16.66 41.85
CA SER A 724 14.50 17.59 40.72
C SER A 724 15.70 18.54 40.50
N GLU A 725 16.55 18.73 41.52
CA GLU A 725 17.80 19.50 41.39
C GLU A 725 18.91 18.69 40.68
N ILE A 726 18.94 17.35 40.82
CA ILE A 726 19.99 16.48 40.24
C ILE A 726 20.11 16.60 38.70
N PRO A 727 19.03 16.51 37.90
CA PRO A 727 19.11 16.68 36.44
C PRO A 727 19.58 18.08 36.05
N GLU A 728 19.18 19.11 36.80
CA GLU A 728 19.56 20.50 36.55
C GLU A 728 21.06 20.73 36.81
N ASP A 729 21.60 20.17 37.89
CA ASP A 729 23.03 20.18 38.20
C ASP A 729 23.84 19.42 37.15
N THR A 730 23.32 18.27 36.69
CA THR A 730 23.92 17.52 35.58
C THR A 730 23.94 18.36 34.31
N GLY A 731 22.84 19.06 34.01
CA GLY A 731 22.75 20.00 32.88
C GLY A 731 23.76 21.15 32.97
N ARG A 732 23.92 21.75 34.16
CA ARG A 732 24.94 22.77 34.44
C ARG A 732 26.35 22.25 34.22
N MET A 733 26.66 21.06 34.75
CA MET A 733 27.97 20.41 34.61
C MET A 733 28.29 20.15 33.13
N VAL A 734 27.33 19.63 32.35
CA VAL A 734 27.53 19.40 30.91
C VAL A 734 27.73 20.71 30.16
N ALA A 735 26.96 21.75 30.46
CA ALA A 735 27.14 23.06 29.83
C ALA A 735 28.52 23.70 30.13
N ALA A 736 29.04 23.50 31.35
CA ALA A 736 30.38 23.92 31.73
C ALA A 736 31.45 23.16 30.91
N LEU A 737 31.34 21.82 30.84
CA LEU A 737 32.24 20.98 30.04
C LEU A 737 32.21 21.35 28.56
N GLN A 738 31.03 21.63 28.00
CA GLN A 738 30.89 22.08 26.61
C GLN A 738 31.60 23.41 26.36
N THR A 739 31.58 24.31 27.34
CA THR A 739 32.28 25.61 27.24
C THR A 739 33.79 25.42 27.30
N GLU A 740 34.29 24.58 28.21
CA GLU A 740 35.71 24.22 28.30
C GLU A 740 36.26 23.61 27.01
N VAL A 741 35.48 22.71 26.36
CA VAL A 741 35.86 22.09 25.08
C VAL A 741 36.03 23.15 23.98
N LEU A 742 35.09 24.09 23.88
CA LEU A 742 35.14 25.14 22.86
C LEU A 742 36.26 26.16 23.14
N GLU A 743 36.46 26.53 24.39
CA GLU A 743 37.57 27.40 24.79
C GLU A 743 38.92 26.74 24.48
N SER A 744 39.07 25.46 24.79
CA SER A 744 40.29 24.69 24.50
C SER A 744 40.59 24.65 23.00
N GLN A 745 39.58 24.44 22.16
CA GLN A 745 39.72 24.51 20.71
C GLN A 745 40.15 25.92 20.26
N HIS A 746 39.49 26.96 20.75
CA HIS A 746 39.81 28.34 20.37
C HIS A 746 41.25 28.72 20.73
N HIS A 747 41.73 28.31 21.91
CA HIS A 747 43.12 28.51 22.30
C HIS A 747 44.10 27.75 21.39
N GLN A 748 43.76 26.53 20.96
CA GLN A 748 44.58 25.78 20.00
C GLN A 748 44.64 26.46 18.62
N GLU A 749 43.50 26.93 18.12
CA GLU A 749 43.42 27.67 16.85
C GLU A 749 44.28 28.93 16.87
N ILE A 750 44.21 29.72 17.96
CA ILE A 750 45.08 30.89 18.15
C ILE A 750 46.55 30.49 18.15
N GLN A 751 46.93 29.42 18.87
CA GLN A 751 48.32 28.97 18.90
C GLN A 751 48.82 28.48 17.54
N GLU A 752 47.98 27.83 16.74
CA GLU A 752 48.31 27.41 15.38
C GLU A 752 48.44 28.59 14.43
N GLU A 753 47.55 29.58 14.57
CA GLU A 753 47.61 30.85 13.85
C GLU A 753 48.92 31.59 14.18
N GLU A 754 49.26 31.73 15.46
CA GLU A 754 50.52 32.32 15.92
C GLU A 754 51.75 31.58 15.37
N LYS A 755 51.74 30.24 15.38
CA LYS A 755 52.81 29.43 14.77
C LYS A 755 52.92 29.69 13.27
N THR A 756 51.79 29.86 12.58
CA THR A 756 51.74 30.14 11.15
C THR A 756 52.28 31.54 10.86
N TYR A 757 51.88 32.55 11.63
CA TYR A 757 52.46 33.90 11.55
C TYR A 757 53.97 33.90 11.84
N ALA A 758 54.42 33.17 12.86
CA ALA A 758 55.84 33.03 13.17
C ALA A 758 56.62 32.39 12.01
N LYS A 759 56.06 31.37 11.34
CA LYS A 759 56.64 30.78 10.11
C LYS A 759 56.73 31.80 8.98
N ILE A 760 55.66 32.57 8.73
CA ILE A 760 55.64 33.61 7.69
C ILE A 760 56.70 34.68 8.00
N GLN A 761 56.78 35.15 9.24
CA GLN A 761 57.79 36.11 9.68
C GLN A 761 59.21 35.56 9.54
N ALA A 762 59.44 34.29 9.87
CA ALA A 762 60.73 33.63 9.70
C ALA A 762 61.12 33.53 8.22
N ILE A 763 60.19 33.16 7.33
CA ILE A 763 60.38 33.15 5.88
C ILE A 763 60.73 34.56 5.38
N HIS A 764 60.03 35.59 5.86
CA HIS A 764 60.29 36.98 5.47
C HIS A 764 61.68 37.45 5.92
N LYS A 765 62.07 37.18 7.18
CA LYS A 765 63.41 37.46 7.70
C LYS A 765 64.49 36.71 6.93
N GLN A 766 64.26 35.45 6.57
CA GLN A 766 65.18 34.67 5.77
C GLN A 766 65.35 35.27 4.36
N ARG A 767 64.25 35.73 3.75
CA ARG A 767 64.26 36.43 2.46
C ARG A 767 65.02 37.75 2.51
N GLU A 768 64.82 38.54 3.56
CA GLU A 768 65.60 39.77 3.80
C GLU A 768 67.09 39.49 4.00
N MET A 769 67.45 38.44 4.75
CA MET A 769 68.85 38.04 4.93
C MET A 769 69.48 37.59 3.61
N ILE A 770 68.75 36.85 2.77
CA ILE A 770 69.19 36.47 1.43
C ILE A 770 69.41 37.74 0.58
N ASN A 771 68.47 38.68 0.57
CA ASN A 771 68.61 39.95 -0.16
C ASN A 771 69.81 40.77 0.32
N LYS A 772 70.01 40.92 1.63
CA LYS A 772 71.19 41.61 2.20
C LYS A 772 72.49 40.88 1.88
N SER A 773 72.49 39.55 1.88
CA SER A 773 73.66 38.76 1.47
C SER A 773 73.99 38.96 -0.01
N TRP A 774 72.95 39.06 -0.85
CA TRP A 774 73.05 39.30 -2.29
C TRP A 774 73.53 40.72 -2.58
N GLU A 775 73.00 41.74 -1.90
CA GLU A 775 73.49 43.11 -1.97
C GLU A 775 74.95 43.20 -1.51
N ASN A 776 75.31 42.58 -0.39
CA ASN A 776 76.71 42.53 0.06
C ASN A 776 77.62 41.82 -0.95
N PHE A 777 77.15 40.73 -1.57
CA PHE A 777 77.88 40.04 -2.63
C PHE A 777 78.08 40.96 -3.85
N LEU A 778 77.01 41.55 -4.37
CA LEU A 778 77.04 42.51 -5.47
C LEU A 778 77.98 43.69 -5.19
N THR A 779 77.93 44.25 -3.98
CA THR A 779 78.78 45.38 -3.57
C THR A 779 80.26 44.97 -3.49
N ARG A 780 80.56 43.74 -3.06
CA ARG A 780 81.94 43.20 -3.02
C ARG A 780 82.49 42.92 -4.42
N THR A 781 81.66 42.53 -5.38
CA THR A 781 82.09 42.28 -6.77
C THR A 781 82.16 43.54 -7.63
N SER A 782 81.42 44.59 -7.29
CA SER A 782 81.35 45.84 -8.08
C SER A 782 82.19 47.01 -7.52
N ASN A 783 82.59 46.99 -6.24
CA ASN A 783 83.39 48.05 -5.61
C ASN A 783 84.67 47.50 -4.93
N TYR A 784 85.84 47.90 -5.46
CA TYR A 784 87.15 47.43 -5.00
C TYR A 784 87.49 47.82 -3.55
N GLU A 785 87.06 49.00 -3.07
CA GLU A 785 87.30 49.42 -1.69
C GLU A 785 86.47 48.61 -0.69
N ALA A 786 85.21 48.30 -1.04
CA ALA A 786 84.33 47.47 -0.23
C ALA A 786 84.86 46.03 -0.10
N LEU A 787 85.42 45.47 -1.18
CA LEU A 787 86.07 44.15 -1.18
C LEU A 787 87.28 44.11 -0.22
N LYS A 788 88.14 45.12 -0.27
CA LYS A 788 89.35 45.22 0.58
C LYS A 788 88.99 45.34 2.06
N LYS A 789 87.92 46.08 2.38
CA LYS A 789 87.38 46.21 3.75
C LYS A 789 86.77 44.90 4.26
N ALA A 790 86.04 44.19 3.41
CA ALA A 790 85.46 42.90 3.75
C ALA A 790 86.51 41.79 3.93
N LYS A 791 87.59 41.79 3.14
CA LYS A 791 88.74 40.88 3.32
C LYS A 791 89.41 41.08 4.69
N ARG A 792 89.64 42.34 5.09
CA ARG A 792 90.18 42.67 6.43
C ARG A 792 89.25 42.26 7.58
N LEU A 793 87.93 42.38 7.39
CA LEU A 793 86.93 41.93 8.37
C LEU A 793 86.90 40.41 8.50
N GLN A 794 87.05 39.69 7.38
CA GLN A 794 87.17 38.23 7.37
C GLN A 794 88.45 37.77 8.06
N GLU A 795 89.59 38.41 7.79
CA GLU A 795 90.86 38.17 8.50
C GLU A 795 90.70 38.42 10.02
N LYS A 796 90.07 39.53 10.43
CA LYS A 796 89.76 39.81 11.85
C LYS A 796 88.79 38.79 12.47
N SER A 797 87.79 38.31 11.74
CA SER A 797 86.85 37.29 12.22
C SER A 797 87.54 35.94 12.39
N ILE A 798 88.45 35.56 11.48
CA ILE A 798 89.30 34.38 11.58
C ILE A 798 90.23 34.49 12.80
N GLU A 799 90.73 35.69 13.07
CA GLU A 799 91.62 35.94 14.20
C GLU A 799 90.86 35.98 15.55
N ALA A 800 89.59 36.40 15.55
CA ALA A 800 88.70 36.40 16.71
C ALA A 800 88.10 35.01 17.04
N SER A 801 87.91 34.13 16.05
CA SER A 801 87.45 32.75 16.26
C SER A 801 88.56 31.80 16.74
N ARG A 802 89.82 32.24 16.74
CA ARG A 802 90.92 31.56 17.43
C ARG A 802 90.73 31.70 18.95
N SER A 803 90.31 30.63 19.62
CA SER A 803 90.05 30.63 21.07
C SER A 803 91.29 31.04 21.87
N LYS A 804 91.22 32.16 22.60
CA LYS A 804 92.20 32.54 23.64
C LYS A 804 91.82 31.90 24.97
N LEU A 805 91.92 30.57 25.06
CA LEU A 805 92.04 29.86 26.34
C LEU A 805 93.15 28.83 26.20
N LYS A 806 94.27 29.09 26.90
CA LYS A 806 95.25 28.06 27.22
C LYS A 806 94.63 27.15 28.26
N THR A 807 93.95 26.10 27.81
CA THR A 807 93.66 24.93 28.64
C THR A 807 94.51 23.78 28.12
N GLN A 808 95.33 23.21 29.00
CA GLN A 808 96.28 22.15 28.67
C GLN A 808 95.55 20.91 28.12
N ASN A 809 96.18 20.31 27.10
CA ASN A 809 95.91 19.00 26.49
C ASN A 809 94.79 18.93 25.43
N GLY A 810 95.20 19.14 24.17
CA GLY A 810 94.46 18.73 22.97
C GLY A 810 95.10 19.30 21.70
N ALA A 811 95.41 18.44 20.72
CA ALA A 811 96.16 18.80 19.51
C ALA A 811 95.47 19.90 18.67
N ILE A 812 96.19 21.00 18.41
CA ILE A 812 95.73 22.08 17.54
C ILE A 812 96.19 21.77 16.11
N HIS A 813 95.25 21.54 15.19
CA HIS A 813 95.53 21.50 13.76
C HIS A 813 95.74 22.93 13.23
N SER A 814 96.87 23.17 12.55
CA SER A 814 97.14 24.43 11.86
C SER A 814 96.17 24.59 10.67
N THR A 815 95.45 25.71 10.61
CA THR A 815 94.63 26.10 9.45
C THR A 815 95.38 26.99 8.46
N ASP A 816 96.69 27.22 8.64
CA ASP A 816 97.52 27.91 7.65
C ASP A 816 97.93 26.92 6.55
N ILE A 817 97.22 26.95 5.42
CA ILE A 817 97.69 26.34 4.17
C ILE A 817 98.55 27.38 3.46
N LYS A 818 99.88 27.26 3.57
CA LYS A 818 100.81 28.05 2.74
C LYS A 818 100.66 27.60 1.29
N GLY A 819 100.21 28.50 0.40
CA GLY A 819 100.21 28.28 -1.06
C GLY A 819 98.88 28.51 -1.82
N LEU A 820 97.81 28.99 -1.20
CA LEU A 820 96.57 29.34 -1.92
C LEU A 820 96.62 30.78 -2.46
N GLY A 821 97.48 30.96 -3.45
CA GLY A 821 97.64 32.21 -4.19
C GLY A 821 98.08 31.91 -5.61
N THR A 822 97.23 31.22 -6.38
CA THR A 822 97.30 31.16 -7.84
C THR A 822 95.99 30.57 -8.36
N THR A 823 95.14 31.42 -8.91
CA THR A 823 94.29 31.05 -10.04
C THR A 823 94.74 31.92 -11.21
N VAL A 824 95.10 31.24 -12.30
CA VAL A 824 95.17 31.79 -13.66
C VAL A 824 93.81 32.35 -14.03
#